data_AF-A0A556QWP3-F1
#
_entry.id   AF-A0A556QWP3-F1
#
_cell.length_a   1.000
_cell.length_b   1.000
_cell.length_c   1.000
_cell.angle_alpha   90.00
_cell.angle_beta   90.00
_cell.angle_gamma   90.00
#
_symmetry.space_group_name_H-M   'P 1'
#
loop_
_entity.id
_entity.type
_entity.pdbx_description
1 polymer ?
#
loop_
_entity_poly.entity_id
_entity_poly.type
_entity_poly.pdbx_seq_one_letter_code
_entity_poly.pdbx_strand_id
1 'polypeptide(L)'
;MLSFHALLFILIVIFFFLLRSSYAKEKLTELKPSNAIIGCTGCYAIITTTAVLSYIGKDFIYWYTLQFAAGFWLIGYAIVSKKEVPSWEITRLWLIGALFCLPINLLWHWWRVTDYPFLLKLSLAHLAVILALFPLSLGVITLAAMLLAITYVFCSLGSLIELTDDIISLFGFSVLIFIMIIYIKIQIADYRAHNRYLKNKAKRKQERHYKVKLKQTAHSLHIHATEGYSERETIFLQKIVEEVMESSLFLEDDYLYKEDFGTIVSKFTPWSIFLKQHAKSKVHLPLLPTEIGLDELVQQLEIALNDSVKSAPKLVITQKNVDLAIKIVCDVGQIIDLLTSIILRAAHLDQAESIRIQLHTTRLKYYKYGPIKKQRPPEINFPAIALVIGNADAPLDTLPSIRTHYEDITEGIEVVGALNQAISERVNVQKQPIERMIRAHYGYLQFPSSKQKATLLVLPCNVTTIRDEMIHNIIPSNSFVTKSEMDASMTVFMKFNDYVCKMCDIRIGVMDEIFLLLRRCYAFRRHASGELFYVRAVGIARLVVDWVAYAPEPIYAALLYDLIVYTDLPLSYIKANYSLDIFCFVQSIVSIEERQDIEPSGLYVDDQRNKVVNRDQLFVLCIKLAERLYDLRHAYGYAHKIQVIDMAKETLTVDICLAKKYLDGDIVEALEAAAQEVLQVCLEKG
;
A
#
# COMPACT_ATOMS: atom_id res chain seq x y z
N MET A 1 -19.30 32.53 -53.32
CA MET A 1 -20.14 32.79 -52.14
C MET A 1 -20.70 31.47 -51.65
N LEU A 2 -20.40 31.08 -50.41
CA LEU A 2 -20.89 29.82 -49.83
C LEU A 2 -22.30 30.07 -49.27
N SER A 3 -23.29 29.26 -49.64
CA SER A 3 -24.61 29.34 -49.01
C SER A 3 -24.50 28.94 -47.53
N PHE A 4 -25.36 29.48 -46.66
CA PHE A 4 -25.41 29.11 -45.24
C PHE A 4 -25.52 27.59 -45.02
N HIS A 5 -26.20 26.89 -45.92
CA HIS A 5 -26.27 25.43 -45.96
C HIS A 5 -24.90 24.77 -46.12
N ALA A 6 -24.02 25.35 -46.92
CA ALA A 6 -22.66 24.88 -47.08
C ALA A 6 -21.79 25.18 -45.84
N LEU A 7 -22.07 26.26 -45.09
CA LEU A 7 -21.35 26.58 -43.85
C LEU A 7 -21.77 25.62 -42.71
N LEU A 8 -23.07 25.35 -42.57
CA LEU A 8 -23.61 24.33 -41.65
C LEU A 8 -23.09 22.93 -42.01
N PHE A 9 -23.08 22.59 -43.29
CA PHE A 9 -22.57 21.31 -43.79
C PHE A 9 -21.06 21.16 -43.55
N ILE A 10 -20.26 22.20 -43.79
CA ILE A 10 -18.81 22.20 -43.49
C ILE A 10 -18.57 22.03 -41.99
N LEU A 11 -19.34 22.72 -41.13
CA LEU A 11 -19.21 22.59 -39.68
C LEU A 11 -19.49 21.14 -39.26
N ILE A 12 -20.62 20.57 -39.70
CA ILE A 12 -21.00 19.18 -39.43
C ILE A 12 -19.93 18.19 -39.94
N VAL A 13 -19.40 18.39 -41.15
CA VAL A 13 -18.37 17.52 -41.74
C VAL A 13 -17.04 17.61 -40.99
N ILE A 14 -16.58 18.81 -40.61
CA ILE A 14 -15.35 19.00 -39.82
C ILE A 14 -15.47 18.33 -38.44
N PHE A 15 -16.63 18.47 -37.78
CA PHE A 15 -16.89 17.82 -36.50
C PHE A 15 -16.98 16.29 -36.64
N PHE A 16 -17.61 15.78 -37.69
CA PHE A 16 -17.71 14.34 -37.96
C PHE A 16 -16.34 13.71 -38.26
N PHE A 17 -15.45 14.42 -38.95
CA PHE A 17 -14.08 13.97 -39.21
C PHE A 17 -13.23 13.92 -37.93
N LEU A 18 -13.39 14.88 -37.02
CA LEU A 18 -12.73 14.88 -35.70
C LEU A 18 -13.19 13.73 -34.80
N LEU A 19 -14.43 13.26 -34.96
CA LEU A 19 -15.03 12.15 -34.23
C LEU A 19 -14.65 10.74 -34.76
N ARG A 20 -14.13 10.63 -35.99
CA ARG A 20 -13.92 9.35 -36.70
C ARG A 20 -12.47 8.83 -36.71
N SER A 21 -11.48 9.63 -36.29
CA SER A 21 -10.06 9.23 -36.38
C SER A 21 -9.62 8.31 -35.23
N SER A 22 -8.88 7.24 -35.55
CA SER A 22 -8.12 6.41 -34.59
C SER A 22 -7.22 7.25 -33.64
N TYR A 23 -6.74 8.40 -34.13
CA TYR A 23 -5.97 9.39 -33.37
C TYR A 23 -6.77 10.06 -32.23
N ALA A 24 -8.10 9.97 -32.26
CA ALA A 24 -8.97 10.57 -31.24
C ALA A 24 -9.08 9.73 -29.98
N LYS A 25 -8.79 8.41 -30.00
CA LYS A 25 -9.06 7.53 -28.85
C LYS A 25 -8.24 7.92 -27.62
N GLU A 26 -6.92 8.10 -27.80
CA GLU A 26 -5.99 8.50 -26.73
C GLU A 26 -6.31 9.92 -26.20
N LYS A 27 -6.61 10.84 -27.12
CA LYS A 27 -6.99 12.23 -26.77
C LYS A 27 -8.36 12.33 -26.09
N LEU A 28 -9.32 11.46 -26.46
CA LEU A 28 -10.66 11.37 -25.85
C LEU A 28 -10.60 10.73 -24.45
N THR A 29 -9.66 9.80 -24.22
CA THR A 29 -9.42 9.25 -22.87
C THR A 29 -8.84 10.29 -21.92
N GLU A 30 -7.99 11.22 -22.39
CA GLU A 30 -7.45 12.32 -21.58
C GLU A 30 -8.52 13.36 -21.19
N LEU A 31 -9.59 13.48 -21.98
CA LEU A 31 -10.63 14.49 -21.83
C LEU A 31 -11.76 14.13 -20.86
N LYS A 32 -11.77 12.89 -20.35
CA LYS A 32 -12.83 12.29 -19.52
C LYS A 32 -13.61 13.34 -18.68
N PRO A 33 -14.81 13.77 -19.12
CA PRO A 33 -15.59 14.75 -18.38
C PRO A 33 -16.07 14.14 -17.07
N SER A 34 -16.11 14.94 -16.00
CA SER A 34 -16.69 14.49 -14.75
C SER A 34 -18.21 14.33 -14.89
N ASN A 35 -18.81 13.44 -14.10
CA ASN A 35 -20.27 13.26 -14.09
C ASN A 35 -20.99 14.60 -13.83
N ALA A 36 -20.39 15.48 -13.01
CA ALA A 36 -20.88 16.83 -12.77
C ALA A 36 -20.91 17.69 -14.05
N ILE A 37 -19.86 17.66 -14.88
CA ILE A 37 -19.81 18.41 -16.14
C ILE A 37 -20.89 17.92 -17.12
N ILE A 38 -21.07 16.60 -17.22
CA ILE A 38 -22.10 15.99 -18.07
C ILE A 38 -23.50 16.43 -17.60
N GLY A 39 -23.77 16.31 -16.30
CA GLY A 39 -25.05 16.71 -15.70
C GLY A 39 -25.34 18.21 -15.87
N CYS A 40 -24.37 19.09 -15.60
CA CYS A 40 -24.51 20.54 -15.76
C CYS A 40 -24.77 20.93 -17.23
N THR A 41 -24.17 20.23 -18.19
CA THR A 41 -24.44 20.44 -19.62
C THR A 41 -25.89 20.10 -19.96
N GLY A 42 -26.42 19.00 -19.42
CA GLY A 42 -27.83 18.62 -19.55
C GLY A 42 -28.78 19.65 -18.92
N CYS A 43 -28.51 20.10 -17.69
CA CYS A 43 -29.31 21.13 -17.02
C CYS A 43 -29.32 22.44 -17.81
N TYR A 44 -28.16 22.88 -18.31
CA TYR A 44 -28.06 24.09 -19.12
C TYR A 44 -28.94 24.00 -20.38
N ALA A 45 -28.86 22.87 -21.11
CA ALA A 45 -29.66 22.65 -22.30
C ALA A 45 -31.18 22.73 -22.04
N ILE A 46 -31.66 22.14 -20.92
CA ILE A 46 -33.08 22.20 -20.53
C ILE A 46 -33.51 23.64 -20.20
N ILE A 47 -32.71 24.36 -19.42
CA ILE A 47 -33.01 25.74 -19.01
C ILE A 47 -33.08 26.67 -20.23
N THR A 48 -32.09 26.61 -21.12
CA THR A 48 -32.07 27.46 -22.31
C THR A 48 -33.19 27.11 -23.29
N THR A 49 -33.50 25.82 -23.47
CA THR A 49 -34.63 25.37 -24.30
C THR A 49 -35.96 25.88 -23.76
N THR A 50 -36.15 25.86 -22.44
CA THR A 50 -37.36 26.38 -21.78
C THR A 50 -37.47 27.90 -21.93
N ALA A 51 -36.36 28.62 -21.75
CA ALA A 51 -36.32 30.07 -21.95
C ALA A 51 -36.69 30.44 -23.40
N VAL A 52 -36.11 29.74 -24.38
CA VAL A 52 -36.42 29.96 -25.80
C VAL A 52 -37.89 29.71 -26.12
N LEU A 53 -38.48 28.62 -25.60
CA LEU A 53 -39.90 28.29 -25.80
C LEU A 53 -40.83 29.37 -25.22
N SER A 54 -40.44 29.99 -24.10
CA SER A 54 -41.21 31.05 -23.45
C SER A 54 -41.20 32.38 -24.21
N TYR A 55 -40.15 32.65 -24.99
CA TYR A 55 -39.99 33.92 -25.73
C TYR A 55 -40.45 33.85 -27.19
N ILE A 56 -40.25 32.71 -27.88
CA ILE A 56 -40.38 32.62 -29.35
C ILE A 56 -41.71 31.95 -29.77
N GLY A 57 -42.42 31.30 -28.85
CA GLY A 57 -43.71 30.63 -29.13
C GLY A 57 -43.58 29.15 -29.50
N LYS A 58 -44.73 28.49 -29.77
CA LYS A 58 -44.85 27.02 -29.91
C LYS A 58 -44.53 26.47 -31.31
N ASP A 59 -44.13 27.32 -32.24
CA ASP A 59 -43.78 26.84 -33.58
C ASP A 59 -42.53 25.96 -33.44
N PHE A 60 -42.59 24.73 -33.97
CA PHE A 60 -41.52 23.71 -33.93
C PHE A 60 -41.35 22.89 -32.65
N ILE A 61 -42.46 22.37 -32.12
CA ILE A 61 -42.50 21.38 -31.01
C ILE A 61 -41.43 20.28 -31.17
N TYR A 62 -41.23 19.73 -32.37
CA TYR A 62 -40.27 18.64 -32.61
C TYR A 62 -38.81 18.99 -32.30
N TRP A 63 -38.35 20.21 -32.61
CA TRP A 63 -36.96 20.63 -32.32
C TRP A 63 -36.72 20.73 -30.81
N TYR A 64 -37.65 21.35 -30.10
CA TYR A 64 -37.58 21.48 -28.64
C TYR A 64 -37.70 20.13 -27.94
N THR A 65 -38.53 19.21 -28.43
CA THR A 65 -38.59 17.84 -27.89
C THR A 65 -37.26 17.10 -28.01
N LEU A 66 -36.52 17.31 -29.11
CA LEU A 66 -35.20 16.69 -29.31
C LEU A 66 -34.15 17.29 -28.38
N GLN A 67 -34.19 18.60 -28.13
CA GLN A 67 -33.33 19.28 -27.15
C GLN A 67 -33.60 18.83 -25.71
N PHE A 68 -34.88 18.71 -25.31
CA PHE A 68 -35.25 18.15 -24.01
C PHE A 68 -34.79 16.70 -23.87
N ALA A 69 -34.98 15.87 -24.89
CA ALA A 69 -34.52 14.47 -24.87
C ALA A 69 -33.00 14.37 -24.67
N ALA A 70 -32.22 15.17 -25.40
CA ALA A 70 -30.77 15.23 -25.24
C ALA A 70 -30.36 15.71 -23.83
N GLY A 71 -31.03 16.74 -23.29
CA GLY A 71 -30.79 17.25 -21.94
C GLY A 71 -31.09 16.21 -20.85
N PHE A 72 -32.24 15.56 -20.90
CA PHE A 72 -32.62 14.50 -19.94
C PHE A 72 -31.69 13.29 -20.04
N TRP A 73 -31.27 12.91 -21.24
CA TRP A 73 -30.33 11.82 -21.43
C TRP A 73 -28.96 12.10 -20.78
N LEU A 74 -28.43 13.32 -20.92
CA LEU A 74 -27.17 13.72 -20.26
C LEU A 74 -27.29 13.71 -18.73
N ILE A 75 -28.42 14.18 -18.18
CA ILE A 75 -28.68 14.16 -16.73
C ILE A 75 -28.82 12.71 -16.22
N GLY A 76 -29.61 11.89 -16.91
CA GLY A 76 -29.81 10.48 -16.57
C GLY A 76 -28.49 9.72 -16.56
N TYR A 77 -27.61 9.99 -17.54
CA TYR A 77 -26.28 9.41 -17.57
C TYR A 77 -25.42 9.81 -16.37
N ALA A 78 -25.44 11.09 -15.98
CA ALA A 78 -24.68 11.59 -14.84
C ALA A 78 -25.09 10.96 -13.50
N ILE A 79 -26.37 10.59 -13.34
CA ILE A 79 -26.94 10.00 -12.12
C ILE A 79 -26.73 8.47 -12.07
N VAL A 80 -26.92 7.77 -13.19
CA VAL A 80 -27.01 6.29 -13.23
C VAL A 80 -25.68 5.61 -13.59
N SER A 81 -24.62 6.38 -13.89
CA SER A 81 -23.31 5.91 -14.35
C SER A 81 -22.84 4.58 -13.72
N LYS A 82 -22.94 3.48 -14.49
CA LYS A 82 -22.39 2.15 -14.15
C LYS A 82 -20.91 2.06 -14.54
N LYS A 83 -20.13 1.27 -13.78
CA LYS A 83 -18.67 1.11 -13.88
C LYS A 83 -18.15 0.41 -15.17
N GLU A 84 -19.02 0.01 -16.10
CA GLU A 84 -18.67 -0.95 -17.17
C GLU A 84 -18.45 -0.34 -18.56
N VAL A 85 -18.63 0.98 -18.77
CA VAL A 85 -18.47 1.60 -20.11
C VAL A 85 -17.06 2.21 -20.28
N PRO A 86 -16.35 1.96 -21.39
CA PRO A 86 -15.05 2.56 -21.67
C PRO A 86 -15.10 4.10 -21.70
N SER A 87 -14.13 4.76 -21.06
CA SER A 87 -14.10 6.24 -20.90
C SER A 87 -14.16 7.02 -22.21
N TRP A 88 -13.59 6.50 -23.29
CA TRP A 88 -13.60 7.17 -24.60
C TRP A 88 -15.00 7.19 -25.24
N GLU A 89 -15.84 6.19 -24.98
CA GLU A 89 -17.22 6.15 -25.49
C GLU A 89 -18.09 7.17 -24.76
N ILE A 90 -17.88 7.33 -23.46
CA ILE A 90 -18.56 8.31 -22.61
C ILE A 90 -18.26 9.73 -23.10
N THR A 91 -16.97 10.05 -23.29
CA THR A 91 -16.55 11.36 -23.80
C THR A 91 -17.14 11.63 -25.18
N ARG A 92 -17.20 10.61 -26.05
CA ARG A 92 -17.78 10.74 -27.39
C ARG A 92 -19.27 11.08 -27.34
N LEU A 93 -20.02 10.35 -26.54
CA LEU A 93 -21.46 10.49 -26.35
C LEU A 93 -21.83 11.87 -25.77
N TRP A 94 -21.11 12.32 -24.76
CA TRP A 94 -21.27 13.67 -24.21
C TRP A 94 -20.97 14.75 -25.25
N LEU A 95 -19.89 14.61 -26.02
CA LEU A 95 -19.49 15.62 -27.01
C LEU A 95 -20.53 15.75 -28.13
N ILE A 96 -21.13 14.65 -28.58
CA ILE A 96 -22.25 14.67 -29.55
C ILE A 96 -23.45 15.42 -28.99
N GLY A 97 -23.84 15.13 -27.74
CA GLY A 97 -24.93 15.84 -27.07
C GLY A 97 -24.65 17.34 -26.92
N ALA A 98 -23.45 17.71 -26.47
CA ALA A 98 -23.05 19.10 -26.31
C ALA A 98 -23.00 19.86 -27.63
N LEU A 99 -22.54 19.23 -28.73
CA LEU A 99 -22.55 19.83 -30.07
C LEU A 99 -23.97 20.07 -30.59
N PHE A 100 -24.88 19.14 -30.33
CA PHE A 100 -26.28 19.27 -30.74
C PHE A 100 -26.99 20.39 -29.96
N CYS A 101 -26.79 20.43 -28.63
CA CYS A 101 -27.48 21.40 -27.77
C CYS A 101 -26.92 22.83 -27.86
N LEU A 102 -25.65 23.00 -28.26
CA LEU A 102 -24.98 24.30 -28.22
C LEU A 102 -24.82 24.94 -29.63
N PRO A 103 -23.80 24.61 -30.44
CA PRO A 103 -23.57 25.30 -31.71
C PRO A 103 -24.65 25.04 -32.76
N ILE A 104 -25.17 23.81 -32.88
CA ILE A 104 -26.21 23.48 -33.87
C ILE A 104 -27.52 24.19 -33.52
N ASN A 105 -27.90 24.18 -32.24
CA ASN A 105 -29.06 24.89 -31.75
C ASN A 105 -28.97 26.40 -32.02
N LEU A 106 -27.78 26.99 -31.82
CA LEU A 106 -27.57 28.40 -32.08
C LEU A 106 -27.73 28.74 -33.57
N LEU A 107 -27.15 27.96 -34.49
CA LEU A 107 -27.33 28.15 -35.93
C LEU A 107 -28.80 28.00 -36.36
N TRP A 108 -29.52 27.05 -35.75
CA TRP A 108 -30.94 26.85 -36.02
C TRP A 108 -31.79 28.08 -35.68
N HIS A 109 -31.51 28.74 -34.55
CA HIS A 109 -32.25 29.94 -34.15
C HIS A 109 -31.94 31.16 -35.03
N TRP A 110 -30.68 31.36 -35.42
CA TRP A 110 -30.30 32.43 -36.37
C TRP A 110 -30.93 32.28 -37.76
N TRP A 111 -31.35 31.07 -38.13
CA TRP A 111 -32.03 30.81 -39.40
C TRP A 111 -33.51 31.23 -39.40
N ARG A 112 -34.21 31.18 -38.25
CA ARG A 112 -35.69 31.23 -38.22
C ARG A 112 -36.32 32.33 -37.38
N VAL A 113 -35.56 33.01 -36.52
CA VAL A 113 -36.12 33.90 -35.48
C VAL A 113 -35.98 35.37 -35.88
N THR A 114 -36.99 36.17 -35.54
CA THR A 114 -37.09 37.62 -35.80
C THR A 114 -36.67 38.50 -34.62
N ASP A 115 -36.63 37.99 -33.37
CA ASP A 115 -36.15 38.71 -32.18
C ASP A 115 -34.62 38.58 -32.04
N TYR A 116 -33.91 39.46 -32.75
CA TYR A 116 -32.46 39.51 -32.78
C TYR A 116 -31.80 39.88 -31.44
N PRO A 117 -32.33 40.82 -30.62
CA PRO A 117 -31.74 41.14 -29.32
C PRO A 117 -31.70 39.97 -28.32
N PHE A 118 -32.80 39.21 -28.20
CA PHE A 118 -32.82 38.02 -27.34
C PHE A 118 -31.85 36.95 -27.84
N LEU A 119 -31.85 36.72 -29.15
CA LEU A 119 -30.98 35.73 -29.78
C LEU A 119 -29.49 36.08 -29.65
N LEU A 120 -29.15 37.37 -29.71
CA LEU A 120 -27.78 37.83 -29.50
C LEU A 120 -27.31 37.53 -28.07
N LYS A 121 -28.11 37.82 -27.05
CA LYS A 121 -27.80 37.48 -25.65
C LYS A 121 -27.63 35.97 -25.46
N LEU A 122 -28.54 35.19 -26.03
CA LEU A 122 -28.48 33.73 -25.99
C LEU A 122 -27.21 33.21 -26.67
N SER A 123 -26.82 33.79 -27.81
CA SER A 123 -25.63 33.42 -28.57
C SER A 123 -24.35 33.61 -27.76
N LEU A 124 -24.21 34.76 -27.10
CA LEU A 124 -23.04 35.08 -26.29
C LEU A 124 -22.93 34.15 -25.07
N ALA A 125 -24.05 33.81 -24.45
CA ALA A 125 -24.09 32.83 -23.37
C ALA A 125 -23.68 31.41 -23.84
N HIS A 126 -24.20 30.96 -24.98
CA HIS A 126 -23.83 29.65 -25.55
C HIS A 126 -22.34 29.60 -25.93
N LEU A 127 -21.81 30.68 -26.49
CA LEU A 127 -20.40 30.81 -26.83
C LEU A 127 -19.48 30.75 -25.60
N ALA A 128 -19.87 31.38 -24.49
CA ALA A 128 -19.14 31.30 -23.22
C ALA A 128 -19.10 29.85 -22.69
N VAL A 129 -20.25 29.16 -22.75
CA VAL A 129 -20.38 27.77 -22.30
C VAL A 129 -19.59 26.82 -23.19
N ILE A 130 -19.62 26.99 -24.53
CA ILE A 130 -18.79 26.22 -25.47
C ILE A 130 -17.30 26.41 -25.13
N LEU A 131 -16.87 27.65 -24.91
CA LEU A 131 -15.47 27.95 -24.60
C LEU A 131 -15.04 27.38 -23.25
N ALA A 132 -15.95 27.29 -22.27
CA ALA A 132 -15.70 26.66 -20.97
C ALA A 132 -15.66 25.13 -21.03
N LEU A 133 -16.56 24.50 -21.79
CA LEU A 133 -16.70 23.04 -21.84
C LEU A 133 -15.70 22.36 -22.78
N PHE A 134 -15.42 22.92 -23.96
CA PHE A 134 -14.61 22.26 -24.98
C PHE A 134 -13.10 22.38 -24.73
N PRO A 135 -12.25 21.47 -25.26
CA PRO A 135 -10.80 21.67 -25.29
C PRO A 135 -10.46 23.05 -25.88
N LEU A 136 -9.42 23.72 -25.37
CA LEU A 136 -9.12 25.11 -25.75
C LEU A 136 -9.04 25.31 -27.27
N SER A 137 -8.36 24.41 -27.99
CA SER A 137 -8.27 24.46 -29.45
C SER A 137 -9.64 24.36 -30.13
N LEU A 138 -10.48 23.42 -29.70
CA LEU A 138 -11.81 23.20 -30.27
C LEU A 138 -12.77 24.34 -29.91
N GLY A 139 -12.72 24.81 -28.66
CA GLY A 139 -13.53 25.92 -28.17
C GLY A 139 -13.26 27.22 -28.91
N VAL A 140 -11.99 27.56 -29.15
CA VAL A 140 -11.60 28.77 -29.91
C VAL A 140 -12.00 28.67 -31.38
N ILE A 141 -11.81 27.51 -32.03
CA ILE A 141 -12.25 27.29 -33.41
C ILE A 141 -13.77 27.45 -33.53
N THR A 142 -14.52 26.83 -32.60
CA THR A 142 -15.99 26.90 -32.59
C THR A 142 -16.47 28.32 -32.34
N LEU A 143 -15.84 29.04 -31.40
CA LEU A 143 -16.13 30.46 -31.12
C LEU A 143 -15.93 31.33 -32.37
N ALA A 144 -14.79 31.20 -33.04
CA ALA A 144 -14.49 31.97 -34.25
C ALA A 144 -15.48 31.67 -35.39
N ALA A 145 -15.76 30.39 -35.64
CA ALA A 145 -16.70 29.96 -36.69
C ALA A 145 -18.13 30.48 -36.44
N MET A 146 -18.58 30.42 -35.18
CA MET A 146 -19.92 30.88 -34.81
C MET A 146 -20.04 32.40 -34.84
N LEU A 147 -19.03 33.15 -34.39
CA LEU A 147 -19.00 34.61 -34.53
C LEU A 147 -19.03 35.03 -36.01
N LEU A 148 -18.29 34.35 -36.89
CA LEU A 148 -18.33 34.57 -38.33
C LEU A 148 -19.70 34.27 -38.95
N ALA A 149 -20.37 33.21 -38.50
CA ALA A 149 -21.71 32.88 -38.96
C ALA A 149 -22.73 33.94 -38.54
N ILE A 150 -22.64 34.42 -37.29
CA ILE A 150 -23.50 35.47 -36.75
C ILE A 150 -23.28 36.78 -37.52
N THR A 151 -22.03 37.22 -37.72
CA THR A 151 -21.72 38.44 -38.47
C THR A 151 -22.14 38.36 -39.93
N TYR A 152 -22.02 37.19 -40.57
CA TYR A 152 -22.51 36.98 -41.92
C TYR A 152 -24.03 37.16 -42.04
N VAL A 153 -24.79 36.57 -41.11
CA VAL A 153 -26.26 36.73 -41.06
C VAL A 153 -26.62 38.21 -40.86
N PHE A 154 -25.94 38.89 -39.94
CA PHE A 154 -26.10 40.33 -39.72
C PHE A 154 -25.86 41.18 -40.98
N CYS A 155 -24.76 40.94 -41.69
CA CYS A 155 -24.45 41.67 -42.93
C CYS A 155 -25.44 41.37 -44.06
N SER A 156 -26.01 40.16 -44.10
CA SER A 156 -26.94 39.73 -45.15
C SER A 156 -28.35 40.31 -45.01
N LEU A 157 -28.76 40.69 -43.80
CA LEU A 157 -30.13 41.10 -43.52
C LEU A 157 -30.42 42.58 -43.79
N GLY A 158 -29.39 43.39 -44.05
CA GLY A 158 -29.53 44.82 -44.38
C GLY A 158 -30.10 45.72 -43.27
N SER A 159 -30.62 45.15 -42.17
CA SER A 159 -31.04 45.91 -40.99
C SER A 159 -29.85 46.15 -40.08
N LEU A 160 -29.35 47.39 -40.06
CA LEU A 160 -28.57 47.86 -38.92
C LEU A 160 -29.49 47.81 -37.70
N ILE A 161 -29.27 46.85 -36.79
CA ILE A 161 -29.73 47.02 -35.42
C ILE A 161 -29.09 48.32 -34.95
N GLU A 162 -29.89 49.32 -34.57
CA GLU A 162 -29.37 50.53 -33.94
C GLU A 162 -28.48 50.10 -32.78
N LEU A 163 -27.21 50.49 -32.85
CA LEU A 163 -26.20 50.09 -31.89
C LEU A 163 -26.44 50.84 -30.59
N THR A 164 -27.46 50.42 -29.83
CA THR A 164 -27.77 50.98 -28.52
C THR A 164 -26.60 50.75 -27.56
N ASP A 165 -26.37 51.67 -26.62
CA ASP A 165 -25.31 51.58 -25.62
C ASP A 165 -25.32 50.23 -24.86
N ASP A 166 -26.51 49.65 -24.64
CA ASP A 166 -26.71 48.34 -24.00
C ASP A 166 -26.07 47.18 -24.78
N ILE A 167 -26.13 47.19 -26.12
CA ILE A 167 -25.57 46.15 -26.97
C ILE A 167 -24.03 46.25 -27.01
N ILE A 168 -23.50 47.48 -27.03
CA ILE A 168 -22.04 47.72 -26.99
C ILE A 168 -21.47 47.23 -25.65
N SER A 169 -22.13 47.57 -24.54
CA SER A 169 -21.77 47.10 -23.20
C SER A 169 -21.79 45.56 -23.11
N LEU A 170 -22.81 44.92 -23.68
CA LEU A 170 -22.94 43.46 -23.72
C LEU A 170 -21.79 42.79 -24.48
N PHE A 171 -21.37 43.33 -25.63
CA PHE A 171 -20.23 42.82 -26.38
C PHE A 171 -18.92 42.99 -25.60
N GLY A 172 -18.70 44.17 -25.00
CA GLY A 172 -17.53 44.43 -24.16
C GLY A 172 -17.41 43.45 -23.01
N PHE A 173 -18.50 43.23 -22.27
CA PHE A 173 -18.54 42.26 -21.17
C PHE A 173 -18.31 40.82 -21.64
N SER A 174 -18.88 40.43 -22.79
CA SER A 174 -18.69 39.09 -23.36
C SER A 174 -17.25 38.83 -23.78
N VAL A 175 -16.58 39.82 -24.37
CA VAL A 175 -15.15 39.74 -24.71
C VAL A 175 -14.30 39.55 -23.46
N LEU A 176 -14.58 40.30 -22.38
CA LEU A 176 -13.88 40.13 -21.09
C LEU A 176 -14.07 38.72 -20.53
N ILE A 177 -15.29 38.17 -20.57
CA ILE A 177 -15.56 36.79 -20.14
C ILE A 177 -14.78 35.79 -20.99
N PHE A 178 -14.77 35.93 -22.32
CA PHE A 178 -14.04 35.01 -23.20
C PHE A 178 -12.54 35.04 -22.92
N ILE A 179 -11.95 36.23 -22.76
CA ILE A 179 -10.53 36.40 -22.41
C ILE A 179 -10.24 35.74 -21.06
N MET A 180 -11.09 35.95 -20.05
CA MET A 180 -10.93 35.35 -18.73
C MET A 180 -10.96 33.81 -18.79
N ILE A 181 -11.91 33.22 -19.52
CA ILE A 181 -12.02 31.76 -19.69
C ILE A 181 -10.77 31.20 -20.40
N ILE A 182 -10.31 31.86 -21.47
CA ILE A 182 -9.10 31.47 -22.19
C ILE A 182 -7.87 31.54 -21.27
N TYR A 183 -7.71 32.63 -20.53
CA TYR A 183 -6.60 32.84 -19.61
C TYR A 183 -6.54 31.74 -18.54
N ILE A 184 -7.68 31.44 -17.88
CA ILE A 184 -7.77 30.38 -16.87
C ILE A 184 -7.38 29.02 -17.48
N LYS A 185 -7.83 28.72 -18.69
CA LYS A 185 -7.51 27.45 -19.36
C LYS A 185 -6.03 27.31 -19.70
N ILE A 186 -5.38 28.39 -20.13
CA ILE A 186 -3.94 28.40 -20.40
C ILE A 186 -3.16 28.14 -19.09
N GLN A 187 -3.51 28.84 -18.01
CA GLN A 187 -2.88 28.65 -16.69
C GLN A 187 -2.99 27.20 -16.19
N ILE A 188 -4.19 26.60 -16.33
CA ILE A 188 -4.40 25.19 -15.94
C ILE A 188 -3.56 24.24 -16.81
N ALA A 189 -3.43 24.52 -18.12
CA ALA A 189 -2.63 23.70 -19.02
C ALA A 189 -1.13 23.75 -18.65
N ASP A 190 -0.61 24.94 -18.36
CA ASP A 190 0.78 25.15 -17.92
C ASP A 190 1.04 24.46 -16.59
N TYR A 191 0.13 24.58 -15.62
CA TYR A 191 0.24 23.87 -14.35
C TYR A 191 0.25 22.35 -14.52
N ARG A 192 -0.62 21.80 -15.38
CA ARG A 192 -0.62 20.36 -15.71
C ARG A 192 0.65 19.92 -16.43
N ALA A 193 1.21 20.75 -17.31
CA ALA A 193 2.48 20.48 -17.99
C ALA A 193 3.64 20.47 -17.01
N HIS A 194 3.68 21.44 -16.08
CA HIS A 194 4.67 21.52 -15.02
C HIS A 194 4.63 20.30 -14.09
N ASN A 195 3.45 19.89 -13.63
CA ASN A 195 3.31 18.67 -12.81
C ASN A 195 3.72 17.40 -13.55
N ARG A 196 3.38 17.27 -14.84
CA ARG A 196 3.88 16.17 -15.69
C ARG A 196 5.39 16.18 -15.81
N TYR A 197 5.99 17.36 -15.99
CA TYR A 197 7.43 17.52 -16.02
C TYR A 197 8.09 17.12 -14.70
N LEU A 198 7.56 17.55 -13.55
CA LEU A 198 8.05 17.15 -12.22
C LEU A 198 7.93 15.64 -12.00
N LYS A 199 6.80 15.02 -12.37
CA LYS A 199 6.59 13.57 -12.30
C LYS A 199 7.60 12.82 -13.17
N ASN A 200 7.83 13.28 -14.40
CA ASN A 200 8.80 12.70 -15.33
C ASN A 200 10.24 12.91 -14.86
N LYS A 201 10.55 14.06 -14.25
CA LYS A 201 11.87 14.34 -13.65
C LYS A 201 12.13 13.45 -12.45
N ALA A 202 11.14 13.22 -11.59
CA ALA A 202 11.22 12.26 -10.49
C ALA A 202 11.43 10.83 -11.00
N LYS A 203 10.66 10.41 -12.02
CA LYS A 203 10.82 9.10 -12.70
C LYS A 203 12.23 8.92 -13.27
N ARG A 204 12.76 9.90 -14.01
CA ARG A 204 14.14 9.86 -14.54
C ARG A 204 15.21 9.87 -13.45
N LYS A 205 14.99 10.59 -12.34
CA LYS A 205 15.93 10.59 -11.20
C LYS A 205 15.94 9.22 -10.51
N GLN A 206 14.77 8.59 -10.38
CA GLN A 206 14.62 7.23 -9.86
C GLN A 206 15.27 6.20 -10.80
N GLU A 207 15.07 6.30 -12.11
CA GLU A 207 15.75 5.45 -13.11
C GLU A 207 17.28 5.58 -13.07
N ARG A 208 17.82 6.81 -12.93
CA ARG A 208 19.28 7.01 -12.80
C ARG A 208 19.82 6.44 -11.50
N HIS A 209 19.14 6.70 -10.39
CA HIS A 209 19.52 6.15 -9.09
C HIS A 209 19.47 4.62 -9.09
N TYR A 210 18.47 4.05 -9.76
CA TYR A 210 18.34 2.61 -9.98
C TYR A 210 19.50 2.06 -10.83
N LYS A 211 19.85 2.70 -11.94
CA LYS A 211 21.02 2.30 -12.78
C LYS A 211 22.36 2.37 -12.05
N VAL A 212 22.55 3.37 -11.17
CA VAL A 212 23.77 3.48 -10.34
C VAL A 212 23.80 2.38 -9.29
N LYS A 213 22.68 2.14 -8.60
CA LYS A 213 22.55 1.07 -7.60
C LYS A 213 22.73 -0.31 -8.25
N LEU A 214 22.26 -0.50 -9.47
CA LEU A 214 22.46 -1.71 -10.28
C LEU A 214 23.95 -2.00 -10.54
N LYS A 215 24.72 -0.99 -10.98
CA LYS A 215 26.16 -1.15 -11.21
C LYS A 215 26.91 -1.51 -9.93
N GLN A 216 26.50 -0.94 -8.79
CA GLN A 216 27.06 -1.28 -7.49
C GLN A 216 26.69 -2.70 -7.05
N THR A 217 25.45 -3.14 -7.28
CA THR A 217 24.99 -4.49 -6.93
C THR A 217 25.68 -5.57 -7.76
N ALA A 218 25.81 -5.39 -9.07
CA ALA A 218 26.56 -6.28 -9.95
C ALA A 218 28.04 -6.40 -9.52
N HIS A 219 28.63 -5.28 -9.09
CA HIS A 219 30.00 -5.26 -8.58
C HIS A 219 30.12 -5.99 -7.23
N SER A 220 29.17 -5.80 -6.30
CA SER A 220 29.17 -6.51 -5.00
C SER A 220 28.93 -8.02 -5.12
N LEU A 221 28.15 -8.46 -6.10
CA LEU A 221 27.94 -9.88 -6.41
C LEU A 221 29.24 -10.53 -6.92
N HIS A 222 30.03 -9.80 -7.70
CA HIS A 222 31.36 -10.22 -8.12
C HIS A 222 32.35 -10.32 -6.94
N ILE A 223 32.25 -9.43 -5.94
CA ILE A 223 33.17 -9.37 -4.80
C ILE A 223 32.88 -10.48 -3.76
N HIS A 224 31.61 -10.87 -3.56
CA HIS A 224 31.22 -11.92 -2.61
C HIS A 224 31.31 -13.35 -3.16
N ALA A 225 31.73 -13.54 -4.41
CA ALA A 225 31.96 -14.84 -5.03
C ALA A 225 33.27 -15.52 -4.58
N THR A 226 33.67 -15.35 -3.31
CA THR A 226 34.88 -15.94 -2.74
C THR A 226 34.70 -17.36 -2.19
N GLU A 227 33.49 -17.92 -2.27
CA GLU A 227 33.26 -19.35 -2.02
C GLU A 227 32.59 -20.02 -3.24
N GLY A 228 33.40 -20.77 -3.98
CA GLY A 228 33.01 -22.03 -4.65
C GLY A 228 31.85 -22.05 -5.65
N TYR A 229 31.59 -21.00 -6.44
CA TYR A 229 30.69 -21.10 -7.60
C TYR A 229 31.46 -21.46 -8.86
N SER A 230 30.92 -22.37 -9.67
CA SER A 230 31.46 -22.67 -10.99
C SER A 230 31.26 -21.47 -11.93
N GLU A 231 32.20 -21.24 -12.85
CA GLU A 231 32.15 -20.15 -13.84
C GLU A 231 30.82 -20.13 -14.64
N ARG A 232 30.22 -21.30 -14.81
CA ARG A 232 28.91 -21.49 -15.47
C ARG A 232 27.74 -20.93 -14.64
N GLU A 233 27.80 -21.03 -13.32
CA GLU A 233 26.79 -20.48 -12.40
C GLU A 233 26.87 -18.96 -12.33
N THR A 234 28.07 -18.39 -12.39
CA THR A 234 28.30 -16.93 -12.40
C THR A 234 27.78 -16.30 -13.70
N ILE A 235 28.09 -16.89 -14.85
CA ILE A 235 27.60 -16.44 -16.16
C ILE A 235 26.07 -16.56 -16.24
N PHE A 236 25.51 -17.61 -15.64
CA PHE A 236 24.06 -17.81 -15.59
C PHE A 236 23.34 -16.82 -14.67
N LEU A 237 23.91 -16.52 -13.49
CA LEU A 237 23.44 -15.47 -12.60
C LEU A 237 23.42 -14.11 -13.31
N GLN A 238 24.48 -13.80 -14.06
CA GLN A 238 24.58 -12.57 -14.83
C GLN A 238 23.51 -12.49 -15.92
N LYS A 239 23.29 -13.58 -16.66
CA LYS A 239 22.27 -13.66 -17.71
C LYS A 239 20.84 -13.55 -17.17
N ILE A 240 20.56 -14.17 -16.02
CA ILE A 240 19.24 -14.07 -15.36
C ILE A 240 19.00 -12.66 -14.83
N VAL A 241 20.02 -12.02 -14.25
CA VAL A 241 19.92 -10.62 -13.85
C VAL A 241 19.65 -9.76 -15.08
N GLU A 242 20.32 -9.96 -16.21
CA GLU A 242 20.05 -9.19 -17.45
C GLU A 242 18.63 -9.44 -18.00
N GLU A 243 18.16 -10.68 -18.10
CA GLU A 243 16.81 -11.02 -18.60
C GLU A 243 15.67 -10.45 -17.72
N VAL A 244 15.82 -10.52 -16.39
CA VAL A 244 14.85 -9.98 -15.44
C VAL A 244 14.85 -8.44 -15.45
N MET A 245 15.99 -7.83 -15.78
CA MET A 245 16.19 -6.37 -15.83
C MET A 245 15.68 -5.70 -17.13
N GLU A 246 15.48 -6.48 -18.20
CA GLU A 246 14.87 -6.00 -19.47
C GLU A 246 13.35 -6.18 -19.50
N SER A 247 12.79 -6.90 -18.54
CA SER A 247 11.34 -7.08 -18.39
C SER A 247 10.65 -5.78 -17.94
N SER A 248 9.65 -5.35 -18.71
CA SER A 248 8.79 -4.21 -18.38
C SER A 248 7.94 -4.38 -17.11
N LEU A 249 7.93 -5.59 -16.52
CA LEU A 249 7.17 -5.96 -15.33
C LEU A 249 7.73 -5.39 -14.02
N PHE A 250 8.97 -4.86 -14.02
CA PHE A 250 9.65 -4.35 -12.81
C PHE A 250 9.55 -2.84 -12.59
N LEU A 251 8.85 -2.11 -13.48
CA LEU A 251 8.68 -0.66 -13.39
C LEU A 251 7.34 -0.24 -12.73
N GLU A 252 6.44 -1.18 -12.47
CA GLU A 252 5.15 -0.99 -11.82
C GLU A 252 4.98 -2.06 -10.73
N ASP A 253 4.28 -1.75 -9.62
CA ASP A 253 4.01 -2.65 -8.50
C ASP A 253 3.10 -3.84 -8.92
N ASP A 254 3.56 -4.70 -9.81
CA ASP A 254 2.78 -5.83 -10.36
C ASP A 254 3.19 -7.20 -9.78
N TYR A 255 2.20 -8.10 -9.78
CA TYR A 255 2.16 -9.43 -9.16
C TYR A 255 3.33 -10.38 -9.53
N LEU A 256 3.75 -11.24 -8.59
CA LEU A 256 4.56 -12.44 -8.89
C LEU A 256 3.71 -13.44 -9.70
N TYR A 257 4.12 -13.75 -10.93
CA TYR A 257 3.39 -14.65 -11.81
C TYR A 257 3.85 -16.11 -11.64
N LYS A 258 3.06 -17.03 -12.22
CA LYS A 258 3.24 -18.49 -12.21
C LYS A 258 4.66 -19.00 -12.47
N GLU A 259 5.38 -18.30 -13.34
CA GLU A 259 6.72 -18.68 -13.82
C GLU A 259 7.82 -18.31 -12.81
N ASP A 260 7.59 -17.30 -11.97
CA ASP A 260 8.53 -16.83 -10.96
C ASP A 260 8.69 -17.86 -9.83
N PHE A 261 7.58 -18.47 -9.39
CA PHE A 261 7.60 -19.43 -8.29
C PHE A 261 8.36 -20.74 -8.60
N GLY A 262 8.26 -21.27 -9.82
CA GLY A 262 9.03 -22.46 -10.24
C GLY A 262 10.53 -22.18 -10.30
N THR A 263 10.89 -20.95 -10.67
CA THR A 263 12.29 -20.50 -10.71
C THR A 263 12.81 -20.21 -9.29
N ILE A 264 11.98 -19.60 -8.43
CA ILE A 264 12.27 -19.39 -7.00
C ILE A 264 12.49 -20.73 -6.28
N VAL A 265 11.70 -21.77 -6.56
CA VAL A 265 11.87 -23.06 -5.88
C VAL A 265 13.09 -23.85 -6.37
N SER A 266 13.37 -23.82 -7.67
CA SER A 266 14.53 -24.52 -8.25
C SER A 266 15.86 -23.78 -8.03
N LYS A 267 15.82 -22.46 -7.83
CA LYS A 267 16.99 -21.57 -7.69
C LYS A 267 16.81 -20.63 -6.49
N PHE A 268 16.38 -21.22 -5.36
CA PHE A 268 16.00 -20.51 -4.15
C PHE A 268 17.11 -19.63 -3.59
N THR A 269 18.36 -20.08 -3.62
CA THR A 269 19.49 -19.28 -3.10
C THR A 269 19.66 -17.98 -3.91
N PRO A 270 19.79 -18.01 -5.26
CA PRO A 270 19.76 -16.82 -6.11
C PRO A 270 18.55 -15.90 -5.89
N TRP A 271 17.33 -16.46 -5.88
CA TRP A 271 16.10 -15.67 -5.72
C TRP A 271 15.96 -15.06 -4.33
N SER A 272 16.40 -15.75 -3.28
CA SER A 272 16.38 -15.22 -1.92
C SER A 272 17.33 -14.02 -1.78
N ILE A 273 18.44 -14.00 -2.52
CA ILE A 273 19.38 -12.87 -2.57
C ILE A 273 18.78 -11.71 -3.38
N PHE A 274 18.19 -12.01 -4.55
CA PHE A 274 17.52 -11.04 -5.41
C PHE A 274 16.31 -10.36 -4.74
N LEU A 275 15.38 -11.16 -4.17
CA LEU A 275 14.19 -10.65 -3.50
C LEU A 275 14.55 -9.86 -2.24
N LYS A 276 15.58 -10.27 -1.48
CA LYS A 276 16.12 -9.45 -0.39
C LYS A 276 16.59 -8.08 -0.88
N GLN A 277 17.25 -8.01 -2.03
CA GLN A 277 17.69 -6.73 -2.59
C GLN A 277 16.54 -5.89 -3.21
N HIS A 278 15.46 -6.55 -3.60
CA HIS A 278 14.30 -5.96 -4.28
C HIS A 278 13.14 -5.56 -3.36
N ALA A 279 12.96 -6.19 -2.19
CA ALA A 279 11.93 -5.92 -1.18
C ALA A 279 12.07 -4.55 -0.48
N LYS A 280 12.43 -3.50 -1.23
CA LYS A 280 12.47 -2.09 -0.84
C LYS A 280 11.07 -1.49 -0.71
N SER A 281 10.15 -2.18 -0.04
CA SER A 281 9.22 -1.40 0.77
C SER A 281 10.10 -0.74 1.84
N LYS A 282 10.04 0.58 1.99
CA LYS A 282 10.75 1.31 3.07
C LYS A 282 10.42 0.80 4.49
N VAL A 283 9.52 -0.17 4.61
CA VAL A 283 8.92 -0.64 5.86
C VAL A 283 9.60 -1.92 6.39
N HIS A 284 10.26 -2.72 5.53
CA HIS A 284 10.78 -4.05 5.90
C HIS A 284 12.12 -4.44 5.22
N LEU A 285 13.01 -3.48 4.91
CA LEU A 285 14.29 -3.80 4.24
C LEU A 285 15.13 -4.85 4.99
N PRO A 286 15.65 -5.90 4.32
CA PRO A 286 16.72 -6.70 4.88
C PRO A 286 17.97 -5.83 4.99
N LEU A 287 18.55 -5.80 6.18
CA LEU A 287 19.78 -5.06 6.45
C LEU A 287 20.88 -5.47 5.46
N LEU A 288 21.71 -4.52 5.06
CA LEU A 288 22.95 -4.74 4.32
C LEU A 288 24.14 -4.46 5.25
N PRO A 289 24.51 -5.41 6.13
CA PRO A 289 25.46 -5.13 7.18
C PRO A 289 26.87 -5.02 6.61
N THR A 290 27.55 -3.94 6.95
CA THR A 290 28.95 -3.70 6.63
C THR A 290 29.72 -3.43 7.91
N GLU A 291 30.99 -3.79 7.92
CA GLU A 291 31.88 -3.48 9.03
C GLU A 291 32.28 -1.99 8.99
N ILE A 292 32.20 -1.31 10.13
CA ILE A 292 32.61 0.10 10.29
C ILE A 292 33.24 0.32 11.68
N GLY A 293 34.26 1.18 11.77
CA GLY A 293 34.79 1.66 13.05
C GLY A 293 33.84 2.65 13.73
N LEU A 294 33.82 2.72 15.06
CA LEU A 294 32.98 3.70 15.77
C LEU A 294 33.38 5.15 15.48
N ASP A 295 34.67 5.39 15.30
CA ASP A 295 35.23 6.68 14.87
C ASP A 295 34.76 7.07 13.46
N GLU A 296 34.82 6.13 12.51
CA GLU A 296 34.35 6.34 11.15
C GLU A 296 32.83 6.56 11.11
N LEU A 297 32.05 5.82 11.91
CA LEU A 297 30.61 6.01 12.03
C LEU A 297 30.26 7.41 12.54
N VAL A 298 30.99 7.90 13.54
CA VAL A 298 30.84 9.25 14.09
C VAL A 298 31.14 10.30 13.02
N GLN A 299 32.22 10.13 12.25
CA GLN A 299 32.58 11.05 11.18
C GLN A 299 31.48 11.13 10.12
N GLN A 300 30.94 9.99 9.69
CA GLN A 300 29.83 9.95 8.73
C GLN A 300 28.55 10.59 9.30
N LEU A 301 28.30 10.44 10.61
CA LEU A 301 27.17 11.06 11.29
C LEU A 301 27.27 12.59 11.32
N GLU A 302 28.45 13.14 11.59
CA GLU A 302 28.71 14.58 11.54
C GLU A 302 28.47 15.16 10.14
N ILE A 303 28.94 14.46 9.11
CA ILE A 303 28.70 14.83 7.70
C ILE A 303 27.20 14.84 7.41
N ALA A 304 26.50 13.76 7.76
CA ALA A 304 25.05 13.64 7.52
C ALA A 304 24.23 14.71 8.25
N LEU A 305 24.62 15.07 9.48
CA LEU A 305 23.97 16.15 10.23
C LEU A 305 24.15 17.51 9.57
N ASN A 306 25.37 17.84 9.13
CA ASN A 306 25.67 19.09 8.43
C ASN A 306 24.95 19.21 7.09
N ASP A 307 24.76 18.09 6.38
CA ASP A 307 23.99 18.06 5.12
C ASP A 307 22.47 18.21 5.34
N SER A 308 21.98 17.75 6.51
CA SER A 308 20.55 17.71 6.81
C SER A 308 19.93 19.05 7.25
N VAL A 309 20.70 19.92 7.91
CA VAL A 309 20.21 21.20 8.47
C VAL A 309 21.25 22.31 8.31
N LYS A 310 20.81 23.55 8.05
CA LYS A 310 21.69 24.72 7.88
C LYS A 310 22.62 25.01 9.06
N SER A 311 22.22 24.64 10.27
CA SER A 311 22.99 24.78 11.51
C SER A 311 22.82 23.50 12.32
N ALA A 312 23.75 22.57 12.19
CA ALA A 312 23.73 21.32 12.92
C ALA A 312 24.14 21.52 14.39
N PRO A 313 23.57 20.75 15.34
CA PRO A 313 23.99 20.79 16.73
C PRO A 313 25.41 20.26 16.87
N LYS A 314 26.21 20.84 17.77
CA LYS A 314 27.57 20.37 18.05
C LYS A 314 27.53 19.05 18.82
N LEU A 315 28.22 18.04 18.32
CA LEU A 315 28.30 16.73 18.99
C LEU A 315 29.42 16.71 20.04
N VAL A 316 29.11 16.18 21.23
CA VAL A 316 30.07 15.94 22.32
C VAL A 316 30.06 14.45 22.67
N ILE A 317 31.11 13.74 22.29
CA ILE A 317 31.18 12.29 22.46
C ILE A 317 31.94 11.99 23.75
N THR A 318 31.31 11.28 24.67
CA THR A 318 31.91 10.86 25.94
C THR A 318 32.03 9.35 25.99
N GLN A 319 33.24 8.86 26.22
CA GLN A 319 33.52 7.44 26.38
C GLN A 319 33.65 7.12 27.86
N LYS A 320 33.02 6.03 28.31
CA LYS A 320 33.30 5.47 29.64
C LYS A 320 34.06 4.15 29.56
N ASN A 321 33.48 3.15 28.90
CA ASN A 321 34.00 1.77 28.89
C ASN A 321 34.02 1.17 27.47
N VAL A 322 34.21 1.99 26.44
CA VAL A 322 34.19 1.58 25.01
C VAL A 322 35.52 1.96 24.38
N ASP A 323 36.15 1.00 23.71
CA ASP A 323 37.30 1.26 22.83
C ASP A 323 36.79 1.72 21.46
N LEU A 324 37.22 2.89 21.00
CA LEU A 324 36.84 3.44 19.69
C LEU A 324 37.36 2.58 18.53
N ALA A 325 38.36 1.75 18.74
CA ALA A 325 38.84 0.78 17.75
C ALA A 325 37.87 -0.40 17.54
N ILE A 326 36.81 -0.50 18.36
CA ILE A 326 35.76 -1.52 18.16
C ILE A 326 35.08 -1.26 16.83
N LYS A 327 35.12 -2.30 15.99
CA LYS A 327 34.34 -2.36 14.77
C LYS A 327 32.96 -2.94 15.05
N ILE A 328 31.96 -2.37 14.42
CA ILE A 328 30.59 -2.89 14.44
C ILE A 328 30.18 -3.35 13.04
N VAL A 329 29.34 -4.36 12.96
CA VAL A 329 28.73 -4.86 11.72
C VAL A 329 27.25 -4.50 11.74
N CYS A 330 26.87 -3.49 10.96
CA CYS A 330 25.50 -2.94 10.91
C CYS A 330 25.18 -2.38 9.51
N ASP A 331 23.92 -2.08 9.21
CA ASP A 331 23.57 -1.32 8.00
C ASP A 331 23.90 0.16 8.24
N VAL A 332 25.08 0.58 7.83
CA VAL A 332 25.64 1.91 8.14
C VAL A 332 24.70 3.02 7.74
N GLY A 333 24.15 2.96 6.52
CA GLY A 333 23.24 4.00 6.02
C GLY A 333 22.00 4.15 6.91
N GLN A 334 21.39 3.03 7.30
CA GLN A 334 20.23 3.06 8.20
C GLN A 334 20.60 3.56 9.60
N ILE A 335 21.75 3.13 10.16
CA ILE A 335 22.18 3.60 11.48
C ILE A 335 22.47 5.10 11.48
N ILE A 336 23.08 5.64 10.41
CA ILE A 336 23.30 7.09 10.27
C ILE A 336 21.96 7.84 10.22
N ASP A 337 21.02 7.43 9.36
CA ASP A 337 19.69 8.05 9.26
C ASP A 337 18.93 8.04 10.59
N LEU A 338 19.04 6.92 11.33
CA LEU A 338 18.47 6.73 12.65
C LEU A 338 19.07 7.70 13.68
N LEU A 339 20.40 7.76 13.77
CA LEU A 339 21.10 8.62 14.72
C LEU A 339 20.86 10.10 14.41
N THR A 340 20.90 10.49 13.13
CA THR A 340 20.54 11.85 12.68
C THR A 340 19.13 12.22 13.14
N SER A 341 18.16 11.32 12.94
CA SER A 341 16.77 11.55 13.36
C SER A 341 16.63 11.73 14.88
N ILE A 342 17.32 10.90 15.67
CA ILE A 342 17.29 10.99 17.14
C ILE A 342 17.96 12.29 17.63
N ILE A 343 19.11 12.65 17.06
CA ILE A 343 19.89 13.84 17.44
C ILE A 343 19.12 15.12 17.12
N LEU A 344 18.58 15.24 15.91
CA LEU A 344 17.78 16.41 15.52
C LEU A 344 16.53 16.55 16.39
N ARG A 345 15.92 15.42 16.78
CA ARG A 345 14.79 15.42 17.70
C ARG A 345 15.18 15.88 19.11
N ALA A 346 16.30 15.38 19.64
CA ALA A 346 16.81 15.80 20.95
C ALA A 346 17.15 17.30 20.96
N ALA A 347 17.82 17.80 19.90
CA ALA A 347 18.14 19.21 19.75
C ALA A 347 16.89 20.10 19.65
N HIS A 348 15.86 19.66 18.91
CA HIS A 348 14.61 20.41 18.79
C HIS A 348 13.80 20.44 20.09
N LEU A 349 13.72 19.31 20.81
CA LEU A 349 12.94 19.22 22.05
C LEU A 349 13.51 20.10 23.17
N ASP A 350 14.83 20.14 23.30
CA ASP A 350 15.52 20.87 24.37
C ASP A 350 16.10 22.23 23.93
N GLN A 351 15.86 22.66 22.68
CA GLN A 351 16.50 23.83 22.05
C GLN A 351 18.02 23.86 22.24
N ALA A 352 18.64 22.67 22.19
CA ALA A 352 20.04 22.50 22.55
C ALA A 352 20.97 22.81 21.37
N GLU A 353 21.96 23.68 21.59
CA GLU A 353 23.02 23.95 20.62
C GLU A 353 24.06 22.83 20.56
N SER A 354 24.15 22.02 21.63
CA SER A 354 25.06 20.87 21.69
C SER A 354 24.39 19.61 22.27
N ILE A 355 24.72 18.47 21.66
CA ILE A 355 24.18 17.15 22.00
C ILE A 355 25.31 16.26 22.48
N ARG A 356 25.10 15.61 23.62
CA ARG A 356 26.03 14.62 24.19
C ARG A 356 25.63 13.22 23.75
N ILE A 357 26.62 12.43 23.33
CA ILE A 357 26.50 10.99 23.04
C ILE A 357 27.44 10.25 24.00
N GLN A 358 26.90 9.48 24.95
CA GLN A 358 27.71 8.62 25.83
C GLN A 358 27.72 7.18 25.33
N LEU A 359 28.92 6.60 25.18
CA LEU A 359 29.13 5.24 24.70
C LEU A 359 29.48 4.29 25.85
N HIS A 360 28.75 3.17 25.94
CA HIS A 360 28.96 2.12 26.95
C HIS A 360 28.94 0.72 26.33
N THR A 361 29.81 -0.17 26.82
CA THR A 361 29.72 -1.61 26.52
C THR A 361 28.60 -2.25 27.35
N THR A 362 27.80 -3.09 26.72
CA THR A 362 26.72 -3.87 27.36
C THR A 362 26.47 -5.15 26.57
N ARG A 363 25.37 -5.86 26.88
CA ARG A 363 24.96 -7.09 26.20
C ARG A 363 23.47 -7.04 25.84
N LEU A 364 23.12 -7.67 24.72
CA LEU A 364 21.73 -7.97 24.36
C LEU A 364 21.45 -9.43 24.67
N LYS A 365 20.34 -9.68 25.36
CA LYS A 365 19.89 -11.02 25.75
C LYS A 365 18.58 -11.36 25.03
N TYR A 366 18.51 -12.59 24.51
CA TYR A 366 17.31 -13.16 23.91
C TYR A 366 17.04 -14.58 24.42
N TYR A 367 15.80 -15.03 24.24
CA TYR A 367 15.35 -16.37 24.61
C TYR A 367 15.04 -17.18 23.35
N LYS A 368 15.62 -18.38 23.24
CA LYS A 368 15.22 -19.36 22.21
C LYS A 368 13.93 -20.03 22.64
N TYR A 369 12.86 -19.90 21.86
CA TYR A 369 11.64 -20.66 22.14
C TYR A 369 11.94 -22.15 21.96
N GLY A 370 11.74 -22.95 23.02
CA GLY A 370 11.89 -24.39 22.98
C GLY A 370 10.52 -25.05 22.81
N PRO A 371 10.40 -26.16 22.08
CA PRO A 371 9.14 -26.88 21.97
C PRO A 371 8.70 -27.36 23.35
N ILE A 372 7.56 -26.81 23.80
CA ILE A 372 6.69 -27.20 24.92
C ILE A 372 7.25 -28.35 25.77
N LYS A 373 8.23 -28.04 26.62
CA LYS A 373 8.53 -28.76 27.86
C LYS A 373 8.91 -27.70 28.91
N LYS A 374 8.54 -27.95 30.17
CA LYS A 374 8.65 -27.09 31.37
C LYS A 374 10.09 -26.63 31.75
N GLN A 375 10.97 -26.39 30.79
CA GLN A 375 12.32 -25.88 30.99
C GLN A 375 12.38 -24.44 30.49
N ARG A 376 13.07 -23.59 31.25
CA ARG A 376 13.29 -22.20 30.84
C ARG A 376 13.97 -22.20 29.46
N PRO A 377 13.50 -21.39 28.50
CA PRO A 377 14.09 -21.31 27.17
C PRO A 377 15.59 -20.97 27.27
N PRO A 378 16.47 -21.65 26.52
CA PRO A 378 17.91 -21.38 26.60
C PRO A 378 18.21 -19.92 26.20
N GLU A 379 19.03 -19.26 27.04
CA GLU A 379 19.42 -17.87 26.87
C GLU A 379 20.55 -17.73 25.85
N ILE A 380 20.44 -16.74 24.96
CA ILE A 380 21.53 -16.33 24.05
C ILE A 380 21.90 -14.87 24.32
N ASN A 381 23.21 -14.59 24.38
CA ASN A 381 23.73 -13.29 24.78
C ASN A 381 24.75 -12.77 23.77
N PHE A 382 24.57 -11.53 23.29
CA PHE A 382 25.44 -10.91 22.29
C PHE A 382 26.09 -9.63 22.82
N PRO A 383 27.34 -9.34 22.45
CA PRO A 383 27.98 -8.06 22.77
C PRO A 383 27.24 -6.91 22.08
N ALA A 384 27.09 -5.80 22.80
CA ALA A 384 26.35 -4.64 22.33
C ALA A 384 26.97 -3.33 22.85
N ILE A 385 26.61 -2.23 22.18
CA ILE A 385 27.01 -0.87 22.56
C ILE A 385 25.73 -0.10 22.88
N ALA A 386 25.69 0.49 24.08
CA ALA A 386 24.66 1.43 24.48
C ALA A 386 25.10 2.86 24.16
N LEU A 387 24.21 3.63 23.51
CA LEU A 387 24.37 5.04 23.22
C LEU A 387 23.29 5.82 23.96
N VAL A 388 23.72 6.73 24.84
CA VAL A 388 22.84 7.68 25.53
C VAL A 388 22.95 9.03 24.84
N ILE A 389 21.86 9.49 24.24
CA ILE A 389 21.81 10.71 23.42
C ILE A 389 20.87 11.71 24.09
N GLY A 390 21.38 12.89 24.44
CA GLY A 390 20.59 13.96 25.06
C GLY A 390 21.33 15.30 25.05
N ASN A 391 20.70 16.34 25.60
CA ASN A 391 21.30 17.66 25.73
C ASN A 391 22.64 17.57 26.51
N ALA A 392 23.69 18.20 25.99
CA ALA A 392 24.99 18.21 26.65
C ALA A 392 24.98 18.93 28.00
N ASP A 393 24.10 19.90 28.19
CA ASP A 393 23.98 20.65 29.45
C ASP A 393 23.07 19.95 30.47
N ALA A 394 22.47 18.80 30.11
CA ALA A 394 21.61 18.05 31.01
C ALA A 394 22.42 17.48 32.21
N PRO A 395 21.89 17.59 33.44
CA PRO A 395 22.49 17.00 34.64
C PRO A 395 22.66 15.47 34.51
N LEU A 396 23.79 14.93 34.96
CA LEU A 396 24.14 13.51 34.79
C LEU A 396 23.18 12.54 35.50
N ASP A 397 22.52 12.98 36.57
CA ASP A 397 21.48 12.28 37.32
C ASP A 397 20.16 12.13 36.55
N THR A 398 19.95 12.91 35.49
CA THR A 398 18.78 12.80 34.61
C THR A 398 18.99 11.83 33.44
N LEU A 399 20.18 11.22 33.34
CA LEU A 399 20.50 10.22 32.32
C LEU A 399 20.01 8.82 32.74
N PRO A 400 19.57 7.98 31.78
CA PRO A 400 19.18 6.61 32.07
C PRO A 400 20.35 5.78 32.63
N SER A 401 20.06 4.93 33.61
CA SER A 401 21.06 4.01 34.16
C SER A 401 21.36 2.89 33.17
N ILE A 402 22.65 2.62 32.97
CA ILE A 402 23.10 1.57 32.06
C ILE A 402 23.05 0.21 32.75
N ARG A 403 22.34 -0.75 32.13
CA ARG A 403 22.22 -2.12 32.60
C ARG A 403 23.37 -2.97 32.05
N THR A 404 23.71 -4.04 32.76
CA THR A 404 24.72 -5.03 32.33
C THR A 404 24.27 -5.82 31.10
N HIS A 405 22.95 -5.98 30.96
CA HIS A 405 22.30 -6.58 29.81
C HIS A 405 20.93 -5.95 29.60
N TYR A 406 20.46 -6.01 28.35
CA TYR A 406 19.13 -5.57 27.94
C TYR A 406 18.40 -6.75 27.28
N GLU A 407 17.17 -6.96 27.70
CA GLU A 407 16.29 -8.01 27.19
C GLU A 407 15.24 -7.37 26.27
N ASP A 408 15.11 -7.94 25.07
CA ASP A 408 14.03 -7.65 24.11
C ASP A 408 13.89 -6.17 23.69
N ILE A 409 13.20 -5.92 22.58
CA ILE A 409 13.17 -4.62 21.90
C ILE A 409 11.96 -3.83 22.39
N THR A 410 12.21 -2.66 22.97
CA THR A 410 11.30 -1.65 23.56
C THR A 410 10.78 -1.96 24.97
N GLU A 411 11.35 -1.30 26.00
CA GLU A 411 10.57 -0.92 27.19
C GLU A 411 9.52 0.09 26.74
N GLY A 412 8.31 -0.43 26.58
CA GLY A 412 7.15 0.27 26.09
C GLY A 412 6.11 -0.79 25.78
N ILE A 413 5.31 -1.12 26.80
CA ILE A 413 4.25 -2.15 26.88
C ILE A 413 4.68 -3.33 27.74
N GLU A 414 4.36 -3.23 29.04
CA GLU A 414 4.09 -4.39 29.88
C GLU A 414 3.04 -5.25 29.17
N VAL A 415 3.49 -6.41 28.71
CA VAL A 415 2.69 -7.44 28.06
C VAL A 415 1.71 -8.00 29.12
N VAL A 416 0.42 -8.03 28.76
CA VAL A 416 -0.77 -8.58 29.46
C VAL A 416 -1.82 -7.56 29.94
N GLY A 417 -1.53 -6.25 30.00
CA GLY A 417 -2.50 -5.25 30.53
C GLY A 417 -3.00 -4.14 29.59
N ALA A 418 -2.41 -3.96 28.40
CA ALA A 418 -2.36 -2.62 27.80
C ALA A 418 -3.10 -2.43 26.45
N LEU A 419 -4.27 -3.04 26.24
CA LEU A 419 -5.13 -2.57 25.13
C LEU A 419 -5.86 -1.25 25.48
N ASN A 420 -6.05 -0.97 26.78
CA ASN A 420 -6.81 0.18 27.26
C ASN A 420 -6.05 1.51 27.17
N GLN A 421 -4.74 1.48 26.96
CA GLN A 421 -3.88 2.68 26.93
C GLN A 421 -3.49 3.12 25.52
N ALA A 422 -3.92 2.39 24.49
CA ALA A 422 -3.73 2.72 23.07
C ALA A 422 -4.48 4.01 22.64
N ILE A 423 -5.42 4.50 23.46
CA ILE A 423 -6.21 5.69 23.15
C ILE A 423 -5.51 6.99 23.59
N SER A 424 -4.61 6.95 24.57
CA SER A 424 -4.06 8.19 25.17
C SER A 424 -2.70 8.64 24.61
N GLU A 425 -1.89 7.75 24.05
CA GLU A 425 -0.70 8.13 23.28
C GLU A 425 -0.99 7.95 21.80
N ARG A 426 -1.69 8.93 21.20
CA ARG A 426 -1.78 9.04 19.73
C ARG A 426 -0.40 8.79 19.14
N VAL A 427 -0.31 7.77 18.28
CA VAL A 427 0.77 7.45 17.35
C VAL A 427 1.61 8.68 17.06
N ASN A 428 2.73 8.82 17.77
CA ASN A 428 3.70 9.85 17.43
C ASN A 428 4.36 9.36 16.14
N VAL A 429 3.91 9.90 15.00
CA VAL A 429 4.34 9.56 13.64
C VAL A 429 5.88 9.58 13.51
N GLN A 430 6.58 10.32 14.37
CA GLN A 430 8.04 10.41 14.40
C GLN A 430 8.75 9.32 15.22
N LYS A 431 8.07 8.64 16.17
CA LYS A 431 8.66 7.57 17.00
C LYS A 431 8.73 6.23 16.26
N GLN A 432 7.68 5.90 15.49
CA GLN A 432 7.56 4.59 14.83
C GLN A 432 8.73 4.23 13.89
N PRO A 433 9.27 5.14 13.05
CA PRO A 433 10.41 4.81 12.20
C PRO A 433 11.66 4.43 13.01
N ILE A 434 11.92 5.15 14.10
CA ILE A 434 13.07 4.91 15.00
C ILE A 434 12.95 3.53 15.66
N GLU A 435 11.78 3.22 16.23
CA GLU A 435 11.51 1.91 16.85
C GLU A 435 11.69 0.76 15.85
N ARG A 436 11.18 0.92 14.62
CA ARG A 436 11.29 -0.10 13.56
C ARG A 436 12.74 -0.34 13.15
N MET A 437 13.53 0.72 12.98
CA MET A 437 14.94 0.60 12.60
C MET A 437 15.78 -0.07 13.70
N ILE A 438 15.52 0.25 14.97
CA ILE A 438 16.16 -0.44 16.10
C ILE A 438 15.75 -1.94 16.12
N ARG A 439 14.46 -2.24 15.91
CA ARG A 439 13.96 -3.62 15.85
C ARG A 439 14.63 -4.43 14.75
N ALA A 440 14.74 -3.87 13.54
CA ALA A 440 15.40 -4.52 12.42
C ALA A 440 16.88 -4.85 12.73
N HIS A 441 17.54 -4.02 13.54
CA HIS A 441 18.91 -4.22 14.00
C HIS A 441 19.03 -5.09 15.25
N TYR A 442 17.95 -5.73 15.72
CA TYR A 442 17.95 -6.48 16.98
C TYR A 442 18.54 -5.64 18.12
N GLY A 443 18.14 -4.37 18.23
CA GLY A 443 18.60 -3.45 19.27
C GLY A 443 17.56 -3.21 20.35
N TYR A 444 17.91 -2.47 21.40
CA TYR A 444 17.00 -1.97 22.42
C TYR A 444 16.85 -0.45 22.30
N LEU A 445 15.66 0.08 22.63
CA LEU A 445 15.37 1.50 22.60
C LEU A 445 14.52 1.91 23.81
N GLN A 446 14.87 3.05 24.39
CA GLN A 446 14.11 3.73 25.44
C GLN A 446 14.07 5.22 25.13
N PHE A 447 12.87 5.76 24.96
CA PHE A 447 12.66 7.20 24.74
C PHE A 447 12.73 8.00 26.05
N PRO A 448 12.96 9.32 25.97
CA PRO A 448 12.88 10.22 27.12
C PRO A 448 11.52 10.12 27.82
N SER A 449 11.52 10.19 29.15
CA SER A 449 10.35 10.22 30.03
C SER A 449 10.36 11.47 30.89
N SER A 450 9.32 11.69 31.70
CA SER A 450 9.26 12.84 32.63
C SER A 450 10.42 12.86 33.64
N LYS A 451 11.04 11.69 33.93
CA LYS A 451 12.17 11.55 34.86
C LYS A 451 13.54 11.49 34.17
N GLN A 452 13.60 11.11 32.89
CA GLN A 452 14.85 10.92 32.13
C GLN A 452 14.80 11.66 30.81
N LYS A 453 15.72 12.59 30.59
CA LYS A 453 15.68 13.49 29.42
C LYS A 453 16.48 13.00 28.21
N ALA A 454 17.13 11.85 28.29
CA ALA A 454 17.93 11.30 27.19
C ALA A 454 17.28 10.07 26.56
N THR A 455 17.55 9.87 25.27
CA THR A 455 17.22 8.64 24.55
C THR A 455 18.34 7.62 24.78
N LEU A 456 17.99 6.41 25.20
CA LEU A 456 18.92 5.30 25.29
C LEU A 456 18.66 4.32 24.15
N LEU A 457 19.71 4.00 23.39
CA LEU A 457 19.66 2.98 22.37
C LEU A 457 20.76 1.94 22.65
N VAL A 458 20.53 0.68 22.31
CA VAL A 458 21.53 -0.39 22.42
C VAL A 458 21.56 -1.14 21.10
N LEU A 459 22.72 -1.17 20.43
CA LEU A 459 22.91 -1.89 19.17
C LEU A 459 23.86 -3.06 19.37
N PRO A 460 23.63 -4.20 18.69
CA PRO A 460 24.59 -5.28 18.72
C PRO A 460 25.89 -4.86 18.03
N CYS A 461 27.03 -5.36 18.53
CA CYS A 461 28.29 -5.16 17.84
C CYS A 461 28.32 -5.87 16.48
N ASN A 462 27.59 -6.98 16.34
CA ASN A 462 27.47 -7.68 15.07
C ASN A 462 26.04 -8.18 14.85
N VAL A 463 25.32 -7.49 13.96
CA VAL A 463 23.93 -7.83 13.63
C VAL A 463 23.81 -9.14 12.85
N THR A 464 24.82 -9.53 12.07
CA THR A 464 24.78 -10.80 11.32
C THR A 464 24.88 -11.98 12.26
N THR A 465 25.71 -11.91 13.31
CA THR A 465 25.82 -12.98 14.31
C THR A 465 24.48 -13.24 15.00
N ILE A 466 23.74 -12.19 15.35
CA ILE A 466 22.39 -12.35 15.94
C ILE A 466 21.46 -12.99 14.92
N ARG A 467 21.37 -12.41 13.71
CA ARG A 467 20.49 -12.91 12.65
C ARG A 467 20.77 -14.39 12.36
N ASP A 468 22.04 -14.74 12.22
CA ASP A 468 22.48 -16.08 11.88
C ASP A 468 22.19 -17.05 13.03
N GLU A 469 22.38 -16.66 14.30
CA GLU A 469 22.00 -17.47 15.46
C GLU A 469 20.48 -17.67 15.57
N MET A 470 19.68 -16.66 15.24
CA MET A 470 18.20 -16.73 15.24
C MET A 470 17.67 -17.70 14.19
N ILE A 471 18.44 -17.98 13.13
CA ILE A 471 18.07 -18.89 12.04
C ILE A 471 18.95 -20.14 11.96
N HIS A 472 19.95 -20.27 12.84
CA HIS A 472 20.97 -21.33 12.79
C HIS A 472 20.37 -22.72 12.99
N ASN A 473 19.44 -22.83 13.94
CA ASN A 473 18.78 -24.10 14.29
C ASN A 473 17.72 -24.53 13.26
N ILE A 474 17.45 -23.70 12.24
CA ILE A 474 16.51 -24.01 11.18
C ILE A 474 17.21 -24.98 10.20
N ILE A 475 17.36 -26.24 10.61
CA ILE A 475 17.90 -27.29 9.77
C ILE A 475 16.81 -27.69 8.77
N PRO A 476 17.05 -27.57 7.45
CA PRO A 476 16.15 -28.12 6.44
C PRO A 476 16.15 -29.64 6.59
N SER A 477 15.14 -30.19 7.25
CA SER A 477 14.92 -31.63 7.21
C SER A 477 14.36 -31.97 5.83
N ASN A 478 15.22 -32.53 4.98
CA ASN A 478 14.86 -32.98 3.64
C ASN A 478 14.14 -34.32 3.76
N SER A 479 12.81 -34.27 3.92
CA SER A 479 12.00 -35.41 3.55
C SER A 479 12.03 -35.57 2.04
N PHE A 480 11.99 -36.81 1.55
CA PHE A 480 11.92 -37.05 0.11
C PHE A 480 10.57 -36.54 -0.42
N VAL A 481 10.62 -35.60 -1.35
CA VAL A 481 9.44 -35.03 -2.03
C VAL A 481 9.58 -35.26 -3.51
N THR A 482 8.55 -35.81 -4.14
CA THR A 482 8.55 -36.07 -5.57
C THR A 482 8.36 -34.77 -6.36
N LYS A 483 8.83 -34.71 -7.61
CA LYS A 483 8.59 -33.54 -8.48
C LYS A 483 7.09 -33.22 -8.61
N SER A 484 6.26 -34.24 -8.79
CA SER A 484 4.80 -34.07 -8.87
C SER A 484 4.20 -33.42 -7.62
N GLU A 485 4.74 -33.75 -6.45
CA GLU A 485 4.28 -33.18 -5.19
C GLU A 485 4.76 -31.73 -5.01
N MET A 486 5.98 -31.41 -5.44
CA MET A 486 6.45 -30.01 -5.49
C MET A 486 5.59 -29.16 -6.43
N ASP A 487 5.22 -29.70 -7.59
CA ASP A 487 4.38 -29.00 -8.56
C ASP A 487 2.96 -28.78 -8.01
N ALA A 488 2.42 -29.76 -7.29
CA ALA A 488 1.10 -29.68 -6.65
C ALA A 488 1.10 -28.65 -5.50
N SER A 489 2.09 -28.70 -4.61
CA SER A 489 2.22 -27.76 -3.50
C SER A 489 2.44 -26.33 -3.99
N MET A 490 3.17 -26.17 -5.10
CA MET A 490 3.34 -24.86 -5.73
C MET A 490 2.03 -24.32 -6.27
N THR A 491 1.23 -25.18 -6.88
CA THR A 491 -0.10 -24.82 -7.36
C THR A 491 -0.99 -24.33 -6.22
N VAL A 492 -0.91 -24.93 -5.03
CA VAL A 492 -1.64 -24.46 -3.83
C VAL A 492 -1.19 -23.06 -3.44
N PHE A 493 0.13 -22.84 -3.39
CA PHE A 493 0.72 -21.58 -2.99
C PHE A 493 0.30 -20.42 -3.91
N MET A 494 0.40 -20.64 -5.23
CA MET A 494 -0.02 -19.65 -6.21
C MET A 494 -1.51 -19.34 -6.14
N LYS A 495 -2.35 -20.37 -6.04
CA LYS A 495 -3.81 -20.18 -5.94
C LYS A 495 -4.16 -19.37 -4.70
N PHE A 496 -3.45 -19.56 -3.60
CA PHE A 496 -3.63 -18.77 -2.39
C PHE A 496 -3.18 -17.32 -2.59
N ASN A 497 -2.01 -17.07 -3.19
CA ASN A 497 -1.55 -15.72 -3.50
C ASN A 497 -2.57 -14.94 -4.36
N ASP A 498 -3.06 -15.57 -5.44
CA ASP A 498 -4.08 -14.99 -6.30
C ASP A 498 -5.40 -14.74 -5.56
N TYR A 499 -5.79 -15.68 -4.70
CA TYR A 499 -7.01 -15.59 -3.91
C TYR A 499 -6.95 -14.43 -2.93
N VAL A 500 -5.85 -14.34 -2.19
CA VAL A 500 -5.73 -13.41 -1.09
C VAL A 500 -5.59 -11.97 -1.58
N CYS A 501 -4.85 -11.76 -2.68
CA CYS A 501 -4.76 -10.47 -3.36
C CYS A 501 -6.11 -9.97 -3.92
N LYS A 502 -7.05 -10.88 -4.20
CA LYS A 502 -8.41 -10.51 -4.65
C LYS A 502 -9.34 -10.19 -3.48
N MET A 503 -9.18 -10.88 -2.36
CA MET A 503 -10.12 -10.82 -1.24
C MET A 503 -9.75 -9.81 -0.16
N CYS A 504 -8.47 -9.48 0.00
CA CYS A 504 -7.97 -8.62 1.07
C CYS A 504 -6.94 -7.60 0.56
N ASP A 505 -6.88 -6.44 1.20
CA ASP A 505 -5.88 -5.40 0.93
C ASP A 505 -4.54 -5.75 1.60
N ILE A 506 -3.87 -6.79 1.08
CA ILE A 506 -2.62 -7.28 1.63
C ILE A 506 -1.42 -6.48 1.12
N ARG A 507 -0.51 -6.13 2.03
CA ARG A 507 0.82 -5.62 1.68
C ARG A 507 1.66 -6.75 1.07
N ILE A 508 1.81 -6.73 -0.25
CA ILE A 508 2.49 -7.78 -1.04
C ILE A 508 3.91 -8.03 -0.53
N GLY A 509 4.70 -6.98 -0.28
CA GLY A 509 6.07 -7.14 0.21
C GLY A 509 6.19 -7.92 1.52
N VAL A 510 5.22 -7.79 2.44
CA VAL A 510 5.19 -8.57 3.69
C VAL A 510 4.84 -10.03 3.40
N MET A 511 3.93 -10.27 2.45
CA MET A 511 3.54 -11.61 2.05
C MET A 511 4.70 -12.37 1.41
N ASP A 512 5.45 -11.71 0.51
CA ASP A 512 6.63 -12.28 -0.14
C ASP A 512 7.70 -12.68 0.89
N GLU A 513 7.94 -11.84 1.90
CA GLU A 513 8.88 -12.13 2.99
C GLU A 513 8.45 -13.34 3.82
N ILE A 514 7.16 -13.41 4.17
CA ILE A 514 6.59 -14.55 4.90
C ILE A 514 6.73 -15.83 4.07
N PHE A 515 6.45 -15.76 2.77
CA PHE A 515 6.56 -16.89 1.84
C PHE A 515 7.99 -17.42 1.73
N LEU A 516 8.97 -16.52 1.65
CA LEU A 516 10.38 -16.89 1.69
C LEU A 516 10.78 -17.51 3.03
N LEU A 517 10.27 -16.95 4.13
CA LEU A 517 10.51 -17.49 5.48
C LEU A 517 9.92 -18.89 5.62
N LEU A 518 8.67 -19.10 5.22
CA LEU A 518 8.00 -20.40 5.20
C LEU A 518 8.83 -21.44 4.45
N ARG A 519 9.29 -21.10 3.24
CA ARG A 519 10.11 -21.99 2.42
C ARG A 519 11.44 -22.32 3.09
N ARG A 520 12.08 -21.31 3.70
CA ARG A 520 13.36 -21.48 4.40
C ARG A 520 13.22 -22.35 5.65
N CYS A 521 12.17 -22.11 6.43
CA CYS A 521 11.98 -22.72 7.73
C CYS A 521 11.44 -24.14 7.65
N TYR A 522 10.42 -24.34 6.80
CA TYR A 522 9.84 -25.65 6.63
C TYR A 522 10.58 -26.50 5.63
N ALA A 523 11.23 -25.92 4.62
CA ALA A 523 11.80 -26.67 3.52
C ALA A 523 10.77 -27.67 2.95
N PHE A 524 11.04 -28.98 3.08
CA PHE A 524 10.13 -30.06 2.72
C PHE A 524 9.68 -30.88 3.94
N ARG A 525 9.65 -30.27 5.12
CA ARG A 525 9.14 -30.91 6.35
C ARG A 525 7.64 -31.16 6.25
N ARG A 526 7.22 -32.27 6.85
CA ARG A 526 5.82 -32.68 6.95
C ARG A 526 5.30 -32.53 8.37
N HIS A 527 4.05 -32.13 8.46
CA HIS A 527 3.28 -32.16 9.69
C HIS A 527 2.79 -33.59 9.98
N ALA A 528 2.29 -33.83 11.20
CA ALA A 528 1.70 -35.11 11.60
C ALA A 528 0.52 -35.55 10.72
N SER A 529 -0.14 -34.59 10.05
CA SER A 529 -1.19 -34.80 9.06
C SER A 529 -0.69 -35.33 7.70
N GLY A 530 0.61 -35.51 7.51
CA GLY A 530 1.21 -35.93 6.23
C GLY A 530 1.44 -34.79 5.23
N GLU A 531 0.75 -33.66 5.40
CA GLU A 531 0.91 -32.46 4.59
C GLU A 531 2.27 -31.77 4.80
N LEU A 532 2.76 -31.09 3.75
CA LEU A 532 3.92 -30.21 3.88
C LEU A 532 3.54 -29.00 4.75
N PHE A 533 4.41 -28.59 5.68
CA PHE A 533 4.09 -27.53 6.63
C PHE A 533 3.70 -26.20 5.96
N TYR A 534 4.34 -25.82 4.85
CA TYR A 534 3.96 -24.59 4.15
C TYR A 534 2.61 -24.70 3.44
N VAL A 535 2.21 -25.91 3.00
CA VAL A 535 0.87 -26.18 2.45
C VAL A 535 -0.18 -26.04 3.55
N ARG A 536 0.11 -26.60 4.73
CA ARG A 536 -0.70 -26.43 5.94
C ARG A 536 -0.88 -24.95 6.28
N ALA A 537 0.21 -24.19 6.42
CA ALA A 537 0.16 -22.78 6.81
C ALA A 537 -0.72 -21.97 5.85
N VAL A 538 -0.56 -22.19 4.53
CA VAL A 538 -1.38 -21.56 3.50
C VAL A 538 -2.85 -22.02 3.57
N GLY A 539 -3.10 -23.29 3.85
CA GLY A 539 -4.45 -23.84 3.99
C GLY A 539 -5.21 -23.27 5.18
N ILE A 540 -4.55 -23.08 6.32
CA ILE A 540 -5.11 -22.42 7.50
C ILE A 540 -5.35 -20.93 7.20
N ALA A 541 -4.35 -20.24 6.63
CA ALA A 541 -4.49 -18.84 6.26
C ALA A 541 -5.63 -18.61 5.28
N ARG A 542 -5.89 -19.53 4.36
CA ARG A 542 -7.06 -19.47 3.46
C ARG A 542 -8.39 -19.48 4.21
N LEU A 543 -8.55 -20.34 5.22
CA LEU A 543 -9.76 -20.35 6.05
C LEU A 543 -9.90 -19.03 6.84
N VAL A 544 -8.79 -18.48 7.31
CA VAL A 544 -8.80 -17.17 7.99
C VAL A 544 -9.20 -16.04 7.03
N VAL A 545 -8.80 -16.10 5.76
CA VAL A 545 -9.25 -15.15 4.73
C VAL A 545 -10.76 -15.25 4.54
N ASP A 546 -11.31 -16.47 4.48
CA ASP A 546 -12.75 -16.69 4.30
C ASP A 546 -13.57 -16.08 5.46
N TRP A 547 -13.01 -16.01 6.67
CA TRP A 547 -13.70 -15.50 7.86
C TRP A 547 -13.36 -14.04 8.19
N VAL A 548 -12.18 -13.56 7.79
CA VAL A 548 -11.63 -12.26 8.22
C VAL A 548 -10.95 -11.50 7.07
N ALA A 549 -11.55 -11.51 5.87
CA ALA A 549 -11.00 -10.84 4.68
C ALA A 549 -10.79 -9.32 4.84
N TYR A 550 -11.44 -8.67 5.81
CA TYR A 550 -11.35 -7.23 6.02
C TYR A 550 -10.11 -6.77 6.81
N ALA A 551 -9.29 -7.69 7.34
CA ALA A 551 -8.07 -7.38 8.10
C ALA A 551 -6.89 -8.26 7.65
N PRO A 552 -5.76 -7.69 7.20
CA PRO A 552 -4.60 -8.46 6.75
C PRO A 552 -3.76 -9.07 7.88
N GLU A 553 -3.74 -8.45 9.08
CA GLU A 553 -2.87 -8.87 10.19
C GLU A 553 -3.14 -10.30 10.68
N PRO A 554 -4.40 -10.75 10.87
CA PRO A 554 -4.71 -12.13 11.23
C PRO A 554 -4.25 -13.15 10.18
N ILE A 555 -4.26 -12.78 8.90
CA ILE A 555 -3.82 -13.63 7.79
C ILE A 555 -2.29 -13.83 7.85
N TYR A 556 -1.54 -12.75 8.10
CA TYR A 556 -0.10 -12.85 8.32
C TYR A 556 0.24 -13.69 9.56
N ALA A 557 -0.49 -13.49 10.66
CA ALA A 557 -0.30 -14.27 11.88
C ALA A 557 -0.56 -15.76 11.65
N ALA A 558 -1.61 -16.11 10.90
CA ALA A 558 -1.93 -17.49 10.52
C ALA A 558 -0.81 -18.17 9.71
N LEU A 559 -0.11 -17.41 8.85
CA LEU A 559 1.05 -17.92 8.11
C LEU A 559 2.32 -18.06 8.98
N LEU A 560 2.41 -17.32 10.10
CA LEU A 560 3.65 -17.21 10.88
C LEU A 560 3.68 -18.03 12.16
N TYR A 561 2.56 -18.24 12.85
CA TYR A 561 2.58 -18.83 14.20
C TYR A 561 3.07 -20.29 14.20
N ASP A 562 2.70 -21.09 13.20
CA ASP A 562 3.16 -22.48 13.08
C ASP A 562 4.69 -22.55 12.94
N LEU A 563 5.36 -21.48 12.47
CA LEU A 563 6.81 -21.46 12.38
C LEU A 563 7.44 -21.45 13.77
N ILE A 564 6.83 -20.74 14.70
CA ILE A 564 7.30 -20.68 16.09
C ILE A 564 7.00 -22.00 16.81
N VAL A 565 5.85 -22.61 16.52
CA VAL A 565 5.41 -23.85 17.18
C VAL A 565 6.22 -25.06 16.70
N TYR A 566 6.42 -25.18 15.39
CA TYR A 566 6.96 -26.40 14.77
C TYR A 566 8.40 -26.25 14.25
N THR A 567 9.02 -25.08 14.40
CA THR A 567 10.42 -24.85 14.08
C THR A 567 11.12 -24.13 15.22
N ASP A 568 12.45 -24.13 15.25
CA ASP A 568 13.23 -23.41 16.27
C ASP A 568 13.33 -21.89 15.99
N LEU A 569 12.33 -21.31 15.29
CA LEU A 569 12.27 -19.89 15.01
C LEU A 569 11.84 -19.15 16.29
N PRO A 570 12.63 -18.22 16.83
CA PRO A 570 12.29 -17.53 18.06
C PRO A 570 11.27 -16.41 17.84
N LEU A 571 10.39 -16.16 18.82
CA LEU A 571 9.42 -15.04 18.80
C LEU A 571 10.08 -13.67 18.59
N SER A 572 11.31 -13.51 19.08
CA SER A 572 12.12 -12.30 18.86
C SER A 572 12.39 -12.04 17.37
N TYR A 573 12.48 -13.08 16.54
CA TYR A 573 12.59 -12.93 15.09
C TYR A 573 11.34 -12.26 14.51
N ILE A 574 10.14 -12.69 14.94
CA ILE A 574 8.89 -12.11 14.46
C ILE A 574 8.80 -10.63 14.86
N LYS A 575 9.13 -10.33 16.13
CA LYS A 575 9.13 -8.96 16.65
C LYS A 575 10.11 -8.03 15.92
N ALA A 576 11.25 -8.56 15.50
CA ALA A 576 12.29 -7.80 14.82
C ALA A 576 11.95 -7.49 13.36
N ASN A 577 11.25 -8.40 12.66
CA ASN A 577 11.06 -8.33 11.21
C ASN A 577 9.65 -7.88 10.79
N TYR A 578 8.63 -8.03 11.65
CA TYR A 578 7.23 -7.70 11.33
C TYR A 578 6.68 -6.56 12.21
N SER A 579 5.48 -6.08 11.88
CA SER A 579 4.82 -5.04 12.68
C SER A 579 4.47 -5.56 14.08
N LEU A 580 4.30 -4.63 15.03
CA LEU A 580 3.95 -4.97 16.40
C LEU A 580 2.62 -5.73 16.46
N ASP A 581 1.64 -5.35 15.63
CA ASP A 581 0.34 -6.02 15.58
C ASP A 581 0.48 -7.49 15.18
N ILE A 582 1.26 -7.79 14.13
CA ILE A 582 1.54 -9.18 13.70
C ILE A 582 2.25 -9.95 14.82
N PHE A 583 3.25 -9.34 15.46
CA PHE A 583 3.95 -9.95 16.59
C PHE A 583 3.00 -10.27 17.75
N CYS A 584 2.14 -9.33 18.14
CA CYS A 584 1.18 -9.51 19.21
C CYS A 584 0.22 -10.65 18.89
N PHE A 585 -0.31 -10.74 17.67
CA PHE A 585 -1.15 -11.88 17.26
C PHE A 585 -0.40 -13.20 17.37
N VAL A 586 0.80 -13.30 16.79
CA VAL A 586 1.59 -14.54 16.84
C VAL A 586 1.90 -14.93 18.29
N GLN A 587 2.29 -13.97 19.13
CA GLN A 587 2.56 -14.21 20.55
C GLN A 587 1.31 -14.72 21.28
N SER A 588 0.14 -14.09 21.07
CA SER A 588 -1.12 -14.51 21.69
C SER A 588 -1.55 -15.91 21.24
N ILE A 589 -1.34 -16.26 19.97
CA ILE A 589 -1.69 -17.60 19.45
C ILE A 589 -0.77 -18.67 20.05
N VAL A 590 0.52 -18.36 20.21
CA VAL A 590 1.54 -19.28 20.75
C VAL A 590 1.43 -19.43 22.27
N SER A 591 0.93 -18.42 22.99
CA SER A 591 0.77 -18.46 24.45
C SER A 591 -0.42 -19.28 24.94
N ILE A 592 -1.32 -19.70 24.05
CA ILE A 592 -2.46 -20.54 24.41
C ILE A 592 -1.96 -21.96 24.66
N GLU A 593 -1.93 -22.38 25.93
CA GLU A 593 -1.51 -23.72 26.35
C GLU A 593 -2.67 -24.71 26.27
N GLU A 594 -3.84 -24.37 26.82
CA GLU A 594 -5.04 -25.20 26.78
C GLU A 594 -6.13 -24.59 25.89
N ARG A 595 -6.95 -25.44 25.27
CA ARG A 595 -8.03 -25.01 24.37
C ARG A 595 -9.11 -24.19 25.08
N GLN A 596 -9.28 -24.40 26.38
CA GLN A 596 -10.22 -23.66 27.22
C GLN A 596 -9.75 -22.22 27.48
N ASP A 597 -8.44 -21.99 27.42
CA ASP A 597 -7.82 -20.66 27.59
C ASP A 597 -8.03 -19.75 26.37
N ILE A 598 -8.61 -20.27 25.30
CA ILE A 598 -8.95 -19.51 24.08
C ILE A 598 -10.11 -18.54 24.34
N GLU A 599 -10.94 -18.77 25.37
CA GLU A 599 -12.13 -17.94 25.62
C GLU A 599 -11.76 -16.44 25.67
N PRO A 600 -12.30 -15.60 24.76
CA PRO A 600 -12.03 -14.17 24.76
C PRO A 600 -12.44 -13.53 26.10
N SER A 601 -11.47 -12.91 26.78
CA SER A 601 -11.72 -12.18 28.02
C SER A 601 -12.24 -10.77 27.71
N GLY A 602 -13.55 -10.56 27.93
CA GLY A 602 -14.18 -9.26 27.72
C GLY A 602 -13.68 -8.17 28.68
N LEU A 603 -13.68 -6.92 28.22
CA LEU A 603 -13.54 -5.76 29.09
C LEU A 603 -14.79 -5.63 29.96
N TYR A 604 -14.61 -5.56 31.28
CA TYR A 604 -15.66 -5.09 32.18
C TYR A 604 -15.77 -3.58 32.01
N VAL A 605 -16.77 -3.13 31.26
CA VAL A 605 -17.21 -1.73 31.36
C VAL A 605 -17.99 -1.64 32.65
N ASP A 606 -17.53 -0.76 33.54
CA ASP A 606 -18.03 -0.50 34.89
C ASP A 606 -19.39 0.20 34.82
N ASP A 607 -20.38 -0.52 34.30
CA ASP A 607 -21.79 -0.38 34.62
C ASP A 607 -22.54 -1.54 33.98
N GLN A 608 -23.14 -2.36 34.84
CA GLN A 608 -24.12 -3.41 34.59
C GLN A 608 -24.71 -3.45 33.15
N ARG A 609 -24.11 -4.21 32.22
CA ARG A 609 -24.77 -5.27 31.41
C ARG A 609 -24.04 -5.83 30.17
N ASN A 610 -22.94 -5.29 29.64
CA ASN A 610 -22.33 -5.85 28.41
C ASN A 610 -20.82 -6.05 28.54
N LYS A 611 -20.36 -7.32 28.50
CA LYS A 611 -18.95 -7.65 28.23
C LYS A 611 -18.65 -7.30 26.78
N VAL A 612 -17.84 -6.27 26.54
CA VAL A 612 -17.35 -5.97 25.19
C VAL A 612 -16.10 -6.81 24.96
N VAL A 613 -16.20 -7.78 24.05
CA VAL A 613 -15.06 -8.64 23.67
C VAL A 613 -14.10 -7.84 22.80
N ASN A 614 -12.81 -7.92 23.10
CA ASN A 614 -11.79 -7.30 22.27
C ASN A 614 -11.75 -7.96 20.88
N ARG A 615 -11.85 -7.16 19.82
CA ARG A 615 -11.80 -7.63 18.42
C ARG A 615 -10.54 -8.45 18.12
N ASP A 616 -9.41 -8.11 18.72
CA ASP A 616 -8.15 -8.84 18.49
C ASP A 616 -8.19 -10.26 19.06
N GLN A 617 -8.87 -10.45 20.20
CA GLN A 617 -9.05 -11.79 20.77
C GLN A 617 -9.98 -12.65 19.92
N LEU A 618 -10.96 -12.05 19.24
CA LEU A 618 -11.80 -12.77 18.28
C LEU A 618 -10.97 -13.27 17.09
N PHE A 619 -9.98 -12.51 16.62
CA PHE A 619 -9.09 -12.99 15.55
C PHE A 619 -8.23 -14.16 15.99
N VAL A 620 -7.71 -14.13 17.23
CA VAL A 620 -6.96 -15.26 17.80
C VAL A 620 -7.84 -16.51 17.87
N LEU A 621 -9.09 -16.37 18.32
CA LEU A 621 -10.09 -17.45 18.30
C LEU A 621 -10.33 -17.96 16.87
N CYS A 622 -10.58 -17.07 15.90
CA CYS A 622 -10.77 -17.45 14.49
C CYS A 622 -9.58 -18.26 13.94
N ILE A 623 -8.34 -17.85 14.22
CA ILE A 623 -7.15 -18.57 13.74
C ILE A 623 -7.07 -19.97 14.37
N LYS A 624 -7.31 -20.11 15.68
CA LYS A 624 -7.31 -21.43 16.35
C LYS A 624 -8.43 -22.35 15.87
N LEU A 625 -9.60 -21.79 15.54
CA LEU A 625 -10.70 -22.56 14.97
C LEU A 625 -10.41 -22.96 13.51
N ALA A 626 -9.77 -22.09 12.73
CA ALA A 626 -9.35 -22.38 11.36
C ALA A 626 -8.30 -23.50 11.34
N GLU A 627 -7.32 -23.45 12.25
CA GLU A 627 -6.36 -24.53 12.49
C GLU A 627 -7.06 -25.86 12.76
N ARG A 628 -8.04 -25.86 13.68
CA ARG A 628 -8.78 -27.07 14.04
C ARG A 628 -9.62 -27.60 12.89
N LEU A 629 -10.32 -26.73 12.17
CA LEU A 629 -11.10 -27.12 10.99
C LEU A 629 -10.20 -27.72 9.90
N TYR A 630 -9.02 -27.13 9.70
CA TYR A 630 -8.02 -27.68 8.79
C TYR A 630 -7.59 -29.09 9.21
N ASP A 631 -7.29 -29.29 10.49
CA ASP A 631 -6.87 -30.59 11.05
C ASP A 631 -7.92 -31.67 10.84
N LEU A 632 -9.18 -31.37 11.16
CA LEU A 632 -10.29 -32.32 10.98
C LEU A 632 -10.49 -32.68 9.51
N ARG A 633 -10.41 -31.70 8.60
CA ARG A 633 -10.50 -31.95 7.14
C ARG A 633 -9.34 -32.79 6.59
N HIS A 634 -8.20 -32.81 7.27
CA HIS A 634 -7.02 -33.59 6.87
C HIS A 634 -6.79 -34.82 7.77
N ALA A 635 -7.79 -35.21 8.55
CA ALA A 635 -7.72 -36.34 9.48
C ALA A 635 -7.19 -37.64 8.85
N TYR A 636 -7.50 -37.89 7.57
CA TYR A 636 -7.06 -39.08 6.85
C TYR A 636 -5.52 -39.17 6.75
N GLY A 637 -4.81 -38.06 6.68
CA GLY A 637 -3.35 -38.05 6.59
C GLY A 637 -2.62 -38.22 7.93
N TYR A 638 -3.32 -38.13 9.07
CA TYR A 638 -2.68 -38.24 10.38
C TYR A 638 -2.11 -39.62 10.68
N ALA A 639 -0.85 -39.64 11.14
CA ALA A 639 -0.16 -40.85 11.57
C ALA A 639 -0.84 -41.53 12.77
N HIS A 640 -1.35 -40.74 13.73
CA HIS A 640 -2.02 -41.23 14.93
C HIS A 640 -3.50 -40.83 14.92
N LYS A 641 -4.38 -41.76 14.53
CA LYS A 641 -5.83 -41.50 14.43
C LYS A 641 -6.49 -41.09 15.73
N ILE A 642 -6.01 -41.65 16.85
CA ILE A 642 -6.49 -41.31 18.20
C ILE A 642 -6.39 -39.80 18.46
N GLN A 643 -5.29 -39.16 18.05
CA GLN A 643 -5.09 -37.72 18.22
C GLN A 643 -6.20 -36.90 17.56
N VAL A 644 -6.62 -37.26 16.35
CA VAL A 644 -7.66 -36.53 15.62
C VAL A 644 -9.06 -36.86 16.15
N ILE A 645 -9.29 -38.08 16.65
CA ILE A 645 -10.54 -38.44 17.35
C ILE A 645 -10.72 -37.56 18.59
N ASP A 646 -9.66 -37.39 19.37
CA ASP A 646 -9.69 -36.53 20.56
C ASP A 646 -9.90 -35.06 20.17
N MET A 647 -9.26 -34.60 19.10
CA MET A 647 -9.53 -33.27 18.53
C MET A 647 -11.00 -33.10 18.13
N ALA A 648 -11.61 -34.09 17.47
CA ALA A 648 -13.02 -34.02 17.07
C ALA A 648 -13.97 -33.97 18.28
N LYS A 649 -13.70 -34.75 19.33
CA LYS A 649 -14.47 -34.71 20.59
C LYS A 649 -14.34 -33.36 21.30
N GLU A 650 -13.12 -32.83 21.37
CA GLU A 650 -12.87 -31.49 21.93
C GLU A 650 -13.59 -30.42 21.10
N THR A 651 -13.62 -30.55 19.76
CA THR A 651 -14.33 -29.60 18.91
C THR A 651 -15.84 -29.58 19.16
N LEU A 652 -16.46 -30.75 19.34
CA LEU A 652 -17.89 -30.85 19.64
C LEU A 652 -18.26 -30.27 21.02
N THR A 653 -17.33 -30.30 21.98
CA THR A 653 -17.60 -29.89 23.37
C THR A 653 -17.15 -28.47 23.68
N VAL A 654 -16.02 -28.01 23.13
CA VAL A 654 -15.39 -26.72 23.44
C VAL A 654 -15.48 -25.76 22.25
N ASP A 655 -14.91 -26.12 21.10
CA ASP A 655 -14.76 -25.19 19.96
C ASP A 655 -16.11 -24.71 19.42
N ILE A 656 -17.08 -25.61 19.27
CA ILE A 656 -18.44 -25.28 18.84
C ILE A 656 -19.13 -24.35 19.84
N CYS A 657 -18.91 -24.55 21.14
CA CYS A 657 -19.47 -23.68 22.18
C CYS A 657 -18.91 -22.26 22.06
N LEU A 658 -17.59 -22.14 21.88
CA LEU A 658 -16.92 -20.86 21.67
C LEU A 658 -17.38 -20.18 20.37
N ALA A 659 -17.46 -20.93 19.27
CA ALA A 659 -17.92 -20.42 17.98
C ALA A 659 -19.38 -19.92 18.05
N LYS A 660 -20.31 -20.70 18.63
CA LYS A 660 -21.71 -20.29 18.82
C LYS A 660 -21.85 -19.02 19.67
N LYS A 661 -20.92 -18.78 20.59
CA LYS A 661 -20.95 -17.64 21.52
C LYS A 661 -20.41 -16.36 20.90
N TYR A 662 -19.41 -16.45 20.03
CA TYR A 662 -18.62 -15.30 19.61
C TYR A 662 -18.53 -15.07 18.09
N LEU A 663 -18.90 -16.05 17.27
CA LEU A 663 -18.71 -16.05 15.81
C LEU A 663 -19.98 -16.45 15.06
N ASP A 664 -19.89 -16.49 13.72
CA ASP A 664 -21.01 -16.76 12.82
C ASP A 664 -21.40 -18.26 12.74
N GLY A 665 -22.66 -18.51 12.37
CA GLY A 665 -23.23 -19.86 12.25
C GLY A 665 -22.50 -20.75 11.24
N ASP A 666 -22.00 -20.19 10.13
CA ASP A 666 -21.30 -20.96 9.10
C ASP A 666 -20.02 -21.63 9.63
N ILE A 667 -19.32 -20.99 10.57
CA ILE A 667 -18.11 -21.55 11.22
C ILE A 667 -18.50 -22.73 12.09
N VAL A 668 -19.60 -22.59 12.84
CA VAL A 668 -20.15 -23.65 13.69
C VAL A 668 -20.51 -24.87 12.87
N GLU A 669 -21.27 -24.69 11.78
CA GLU A 669 -21.69 -25.76 10.89
C GLU A 669 -20.49 -26.48 10.25
N ALA A 670 -19.48 -25.73 9.81
CA ALA A 670 -18.28 -26.30 9.22
C ALA A 670 -17.47 -27.16 10.23
N LEU A 671 -17.34 -26.69 11.47
CA LEU A 671 -16.67 -27.43 12.55
C LEU A 671 -17.45 -28.69 12.95
N GLU A 672 -18.77 -28.58 13.08
CA GLU A 672 -19.65 -29.68 13.45
C GLU A 672 -19.60 -30.80 12.39
N ALA A 673 -19.78 -30.44 11.12
CA ALA A 673 -19.73 -31.38 10.02
C ALA A 673 -18.37 -32.11 9.95
N ALA A 674 -17.26 -31.37 10.04
CA ALA A 674 -15.93 -31.96 9.99
C ALA A 674 -15.65 -32.88 11.19
N ALA A 675 -16.06 -32.50 12.40
CA ALA A 675 -15.87 -33.33 13.58
C ALA A 675 -16.69 -34.62 13.52
N GLN A 676 -17.95 -34.55 13.07
CA GLN A 676 -18.80 -35.73 12.90
C GLN A 676 -18.24 -36.69 11.85
N GLU A 677 -17.78 -36.16 10.70
CA GLU A 677 -17.16 -36.97 9.65
C GLU A 677 -15.92 -37.73 10.17
N VAL A 678 -15.04 -37.05 10.91
CA VAL A 678 -13.86 -37.70 11.50
C VAL A 678 -14.24 -38.83 12.45
N LEU A 679 -15.22 -38.61 13.33
CA LEU A 679 -15.67 -39.63 14.26
C LEU A 679 -16.27 -40.83 13.52
N GLN A 680 -17.06 -40.60 12.48
CA GLN A 680 -17.65 -41.67 11.68
C GLN A 680 -16.57 -42.51 10.97
N VAL A 681 -15.66 -41.84 10.26
CA VAL A 681 -14.61 -42.52 9.46
C VAL A 681 -13.62 -43.28 10.34
N CYS A 682 -13.28 -42.75 11.52
CA CYS A 682 -12.34 -43.39 12.44
C CYS A 682 -12.98 -44.52 13.27
N LEU A 683 -14.31 -44.51 13.48
CA LEU A 683 -15.03 -45.58 14.18
C LEU A 683 -15.40 -46.75 13.25
N GLU A 684 -15.58 -46.52 11.95
CA GLU A 684 -15.90 -47.57 10.96
C GLU A 684 -14.66 -48.34 10.46
N LYS A 685 -13.45 -47.85 10.74
CA LYS A 685 -12.16 -48.43 10.25
C LYS A 685 -11.15 -48.75 11.36
N GLY A 686 -11.52 -48.60 12.63
CA GLY A 686 -10.78 -49.12 13.79
C GLY A 686 -11.30 -50.50 14.17
#